data_AF-A0A6J7UPH8-F1
#
_entry.id   AF-A0A6J7UPH8-F1
#
_cell.length_a   1.000
_cell.length_b   1.000
_cell.length_c   1.000
_cell.angle_alpha   90.00
_cell.angle_beta   90.00
_cell.angle_gamma   90.00
#
_symmetry.space_group_name_H-M   'P 1'
#
loop_
_entity.id
_entity.type
_entity.pdbx_description
1 polymer ?
#
loop_
_entity_poly.entity_id
_entity_poly.type
_entity_poly.pdbx_seq_one_letter_code
_entity_poly.pdbx_strand_id
1 'polypeptide(L)'
;MKSRLRKSLVVALAVPALLAGTVVSTASSSAGAAETVVEDEQWPQPNDGRYGLHGIVLEDAVPGVSGEGSVSSLSNNTASEGEMLCTSLEDKNCASGYYYQALLAPCSATITIDCIEGITSISSTQVAVPGTYKEMFPKKGANEFDGSVEKGVPMGRTPSLWTLSGAPHAFGSDYLVLVSVSGSKTLKAKRSFSASLVPVSIFQTDCIPEVNGYCIDTFRQQYDANGKGRISFAGVAADFGKYRCVGWAENAKCALGHAFPAGFSYELKVRLASEPVGWLHGRMQNPNIDFATIDGKTTVSVTAAPVRVPTVAGLGLWPDLPADIQKWFTDNCPAWCGGRIDGPMSSDPMLRNAFSSPRVYSQAAFNELKLWTNFIKDRATVLASQWRVRTLSNSEMGSAGTCINSATGVTGIVTTNSLLYSEGPPTFNTETKTLNYKVASPHYEKDGTTEFKGVYNLTVRDDIAECLYGFSKTLAAPSTVYAEETEYTEPDVEQYVDSVEATYDEAATEADFSEEEPLVEEVTLEDVEADESSLTLDEPVDEVVVARVAADVVTELQKTAAANTTIDLSDGWFKFAATNFTFSAPTVKVAMGVNPAKTLTCIAGTSVKKVTAVSPKCPTGYAKTVTKYCVKGKTVDVVVAAAPRCLAKFSAATAIECGRGASAKRVIDVKPKCPKGYGLVTSVVCIKNTSVRLVTMVRPQCASGFAKAVTLTCAKGKRTTKVTALKPACPKGYKPKK
;
A
#
# COMPACT_ATOMS: atom_id res chain seq x y z
N MET A 1 58.02 -52.39 21.10
CA MET A 1 59.51 -52.45 21.07
C MET A 1 60.05 -51.16 21.68
N LYS A 2 60.97 -51.30 22.65
CA LYS A 2 61.61 -50.22 23.42
C LYS A 2 62.67 -49.48 22.59
N SER A 3 62.94 -48.21 22.94
CA SER A 3 64.29 -47.56 23.06
C SER A 3 64.21 -46.08 22.65
N ARG A 4 64.21 -45.07 23.54
CA ARG A 4 65.33 -44.45 24.29
C ARG A 4 66.51 -43.96 23.42
N LEU A 5 66.79 -42.65 23.47
CA LEU A 5 68.06 -41.93 23.83
C LEU A 5 68.09 -40.55 23.13
N ARG A 6 67.97 -39.40 23.83
CA ARG A 6 68.99 -38.63 24.60
C ARG A 6 70.22 -38.15 23.79
N LYS A 7 70.29 -36.84 23.46
CA LYS A 7 71.18 -35.83 24.11
C LYS A 7 71.20 -34.48 23.36
N SER A 8 71.38 -33.44 24.17
CA SER A 8 71.21 -32.01 23.91
C SER A 8 72.45 -31.33 23.32
N LEU A 9 72.24 -30.25 22.56
CA LEU A 9 73.20 -29.15 22.38
C LEU A 9 72.40 -27.83 22.47
N VAL A 10 72.79 -26.93 23.37
CA VAL A 10 72.22 -25.58 23.52
C VAL A 10 73.35 -24.57 23.58
N VAL A 11 73.37 -23.64 22.62
CA VAL A 11 73.85 -22.24 22.65
C VAL A 11 73.24 -21.57 21.41
N ALA A 12 72.76 -20.34 21.33
CA ALA A 12 72.08 -19.37 22.19
C ALA A 12 71.63 -18.24 21.22
N LEU A 13 70.41 -17.68 21.35
CA LEU A 13 70.04 -16.24 21.17
C LEU A 13 68.50 -16.00 21.03
N ALA A 14 67.95 -15.28 22.03
CA ALA A 14 66.78 -14.34 22.08
C ALA A 14 65.44 -14.72 21.38
N VAL A 15 64.31 -15.05 22.06
CA VAL A 15 63.32 -14.27 22.90
C VAL A 15 62.50 -13.25 22.06
N PRO A 16 61.13 -13.27 22.05
CA PRO A 16 60.29 -13.14 23.26
C PRO A 16 59.00 -14.00 23.42
N ALA A 17 58.75 -14.34 24.69
CA ALA A 17 57.49 -14.46 25.43
C ALA A 17 56.29 -15.25 24.84
N LEU A 18 56.17 -16.51 25.29
CA LEU A 18 54.88 -17.21 25.43
C LEU A 18 54.12 -16.70 26.66
N LEU A 19 52.83 -16.41 26.51
CA LEU A 19 51.85 -16.49 27.59
C LEU A 19 51.30 -17.92 27.64
N ALA A 20 51.25 -18.46 28.87
CA ALA A 20 50.89 -19.82 29.19
C ALA A 20 49.44 -20.15 28.85
N GLY A 21 49.22 -21.34 28.28
CA GLY A 21 47.93 -21.99 28.25
C GLY A 21 47.55 -22.49 29.64
N THR A 22 46.42 -22.01 30.13
CA THR A 22 45.57 -22.74 31.08
C THR A 22 44.47 -23.42 30.29
N VAL A 23 44.56 -24.75 30.19
CA VAL A 23 43.41 -25.60 29.86
C VAL A 23 42.43 -25.48 31.02
N VAL A 24 41.35 -24.74 30.81
CA VAL A 24 40.17 -24.79 31.64
C VAL A 24 39.10 -25.50 30.82
N SER A 25 38.91 -26.77 31.14
CA SER A 25 37.71 -27.52 30.80
C SER A 25 36.53 -26.94 31.56
N THR A 26 35.83 -25.97 30.96
CA THR A 26 34.48 -25.59 31.38
C THR A 26 33.49 -26.33 30.50
N ALA A 27 32.70 -27.18 31.15
CA ALA A 27 31.53 -27.83 30.61
C ALA A 27 30.68 -26.81 29.83
N SER A 28 30.32 -27.16 28.60
CA SER A 28 29.32 -26.46 27.80
C SER A 28 27.97 -26.60 28.50
N SER A 29 27.71 -25.76 29.50
CA SER A 29 26.36 -25.51 29.96
C SER A 29 25.61 -24.85 28.81
N SER A 30 24.60 -25.55 28.31
CA SER A 30 23.53 -25.03 27.46
C SER A 30 22.94 -23.77 28.11
N ALA A 31 23.48 -22.61 27.74
CA ALA A 31 22.88 -21.32 28.00
C ALA A 31 22.00 -20.98 26.81
N GLY A 32 20.74 -20.63 27.13
CA GLY A 32 19.63 -20.57 26.20
C GLY A 32 19.84 -19.64 25.01
N ALA A 33 19.06 -19.92 23.97
CA ALA A 33 18.83 -19.04 22.84
C ALA A 33 18.63 -17.61 23.33
N ALA A 34 19.65 -16.77 23.18
CA ALA A 34 19.44 -15.34 23.12
C ALA A 34 18.55 -15.10 21.90
N GLU A 35 17.37 -14.53 22.14
CA GLU A 35 16.46 -14.05 21.10
C GLU A 35 17.23 -13.11 20.16
N THR A 36 17.73 -13.65 19.05
CA THR A 36 18.07 -12.80 17.90
C THR A 36 16.75 -12.16 17.50
N VAL A 37 16.63 -10.84 17.67
CA VAL A 37 15.47 -10.08 17.19
C VAL A 37 15.41 -10.28 15.68
N VAL A 38 14.57 -11.21 15.25
CA VAL A 38 14.28 -11.46 13.84
C VAL A 38 13.52 -10.24 13.35
N GLU A 39 13.96 -9.62 12.24
CA GLU A 39 13.22 -8.52 11.62
C GLU A 39 11.77 -8.96 11.34
N ASP A 40 10.83 -8.01 11.36
CA ASP A 40 9.41 -8.32 11.18
C ASP A 40 9.16 -9.08 9.86
N GLU A 41 9.95 -8.80 8.82
CA GLU A 41 9.94 -9.46 7.51
C GLU A 41 10.40 -10.92 7.52
N GLN A 42 11.14 -11.33 8.56
CA GLN A 42 11.68 -12.70 8.71
C GLN A 42 10.92 -13.50 9.77
N TRP A 43 9.86 -12.93 10.35
CA TRP A 43 9.14 -13.53 11.45
C TRP A 43 8.67 -14.97 11.12
N PRO A 44 9.16 -15.99 11.85
CA PRO A 44 8.81 -17.38 11.58
C PRO A 44 7.35 -17.64 11.93
N GLN A 45 6.70 -18.56 11.21
CA GLN A 45 5.35 -18.98 11.59
C GLN A 45 5.37 -19.63 12.98
N PRO A 46 4.45 -19.25 13.88
CA PRO A 46 4.49 -19.69 15.27
C PRO A 46 3.80 -21.06 15.49
N ASN A 47 3.40 -21.75 14.41
CA ASN A 47 2.60 -22.96 14.47
C ASN A 47 3.40 -24.21 14.86
N ASP A 48 3.80 -24.32 16.13
CA ASP A 48 4.52 -25.47 16.70
C ASP A 48 3.65 -26.74 16.76
N GLY A 49 4.27 -27.91 16.61
CA GLY A 49 3.68 -29.26 16.68
C GLY A 49 3.40 -29.74 18.10
N ARG A 50 3.14 -28.83 19.03
CA ARG A 50 2.99 -29.13 20.45
C ARG A 50 1.56 -29.52 20.80
N TYR A 51 1.38 -30.66 21.46
CA TYR A 51 0.08 -31.08 21.99
C TYR A 51 -0.56 -30.02 22.89
N GLY A 52 -1.85 -29.78 22.70
CA GLY A 52 -2.64 -28.77 23.39
C GLY A 52 -2.45 -27.36 22.85
N LEU A 53 -1.52 -27.09 21.93
CA LEU A 53 -1.30 -25.74 21.39
C LEU A 53 -2.36 -25.39 20.33
N HIS A 54 -3.10 -24.31 20.57
CA HIS A 54 -4.04 -23.79 19.59
C HIS A 54 -3.78 -22.31 19.32
N GLY A 55 -4.11 -21.88 18.11
CA GLY A 55 -3.86 -20.50 17.76
C GLY A 55 -4.49 -20.06 16.46
N ILE A 56 -4.41 -18.75 16.24
CA ILE A 56 -4.72 -18.11 14.98
C ILE A 56 -3.45 -17.49 14.39
N VAL A 57 -3.32 -17.55 13.08
CA VAL A 57 -2.39 -16.73 12.32
C VAL A 57 -3.17 -16.00 11.24
N LEU A 58 -3.40 -14.71 11.47
CA LEU A 58 -3.92 -13.78 10.47
C LEU A 58 -2.74 -13.04 9.88
N GLU A 59 -2.28 -13.54 8.76
CA GLU A 59 -1.22 -12.95 8.01
C GLU A 59 -1.71 -12.78 6.58
N ASP A 60 -1.41 -11.63 5.99
CA ASP A 60 -1.56 -11.47 4.55
C ASP A 60 -0.39 -12.18 3.83
N ALA A 61 -0.30 -13.48 4.10
CA ALA A 61 0.58 -14.45 3.48
C ALA A 61 0.06 -14.63 2.06
N VAL A 62 0.41 -13.71 1.16
CA VAL A 62 -0.01 -13.86 -0.21
C VAL A 62 0.72 -15.08 -0.79
N PRO A 63 0.02 -15.99 -1.47
CA PRO A 63 0.56 -17.07 -2.30
C PRO A 63 1.48 -16.62 -3.46
N GLY A 64 2.18 -15.49 -3.34
CA GLY A 64 2.77 -14.73 -4.44
C GLY A 64 4.14 -14.11 -4.15
N VAL A 65 4.66 -14.22 -2.93
CA VAL A 65 5.98 -13.68 -2.57
C VAL A 65 6.93 -14.78 -2.09
N SER A 66 6.41 -15.92 -1.65
CA SER A 66 7.16 -17.13 -1.29
C SER A 66 6.31 -18.38 -1.54
N GLY A 67 6.89 -19.57 -1.41
CA GLY A 67 6.19 -20.82 -1.62
C GLY A 67 5.74 -20.98 -3.09
N GLU A 68 4.48 -21.37 -3.30
CA GLU A 68 3.87 -21.57 -4.62
C GLU A 68 4.05 -20.38 -5.58
N GLY A 69 4.00 -19.16 -5.05
CA GLY A 69 4.13 -17.93 -5.83
C GLY A 69 5.52 -17.69 -6.42
N SER A 70 6.53 -18.36 -5.88
CA SER A 70 7.92 -18.26 -6.33
C SER A 70 8.28 -19.27 -7.42
N VAL A 71 7.32 -20.13 -7.82
CA VAL A 71 7.53 -21.21 -8.78
C VAL A 71 6.63 -21.03 -9.99
N SER A 72 7.22 -21.10 -11.19
CA SER A 72 6.44 -21.18 -12.44
C SER A 72 5.82 -22.57 -12.56
N SER A 73 4.66 -22.68 -13.19
CA SER A 73 4.08 -23.98 -13.52
C SER A 73 3.24 -23.90 -14.78
N LEU A 74 3.38 -24.87 -15.66
CA LEU A 74 2.44 -25.16 -16.73
C LEU A 74 1.88 -26.55 -16.47
N SER A 75 0.56 -26.68 -16.45
CA SER A 75 -0.09 -27.94 -16.15
C SER A 75 -1.40 -28.10 -16.91
N ASN A 76 -1.91 -29.32 -16.93
CA ASN A 76 -3.26 -29.62 -17.35
C ASN A 76 -3.92 -30.58 -16.35
N ASN A 77 -5.25 -30.66 -16.39
CA ASN A 77 -6.02 -31.66 -15.67
C ASN A 77 -6.96 -32.38 -16.64
N THR A 78 -6.73 -33.67 -16.86
CA THR A 78 -7.56 -34.50 -17.74
C THR A 78 -8.27 -35.59 -16.94
N ALA A 79 -9.42 -36.05 -17.45
CA ALA A 79 -10.14 -37.16 -16.81
C ALA A 79 -9.29 -38.44 -16.74
N SER A 80 -8.50 -38.71 -17.78
CA SER A 80 -7.71 -39.94 -17.95
C SER A 80 -6.35 -39.91 -17.25
N GLU A 81 -5.57 -38.84 -17.43
CA GLU A 81 -4.21 -38.75 -16.85
C GLU A 81 -4.18 -37.99 -15.52
N GLY A 82 -5.25 -37.26 -15.17
CA GLY A 82 -5.25 -36.38 -14.00
C GLY A 82 -4.45 -35.11 -14.21
N GLU A 83 -3.84 -34.62 -13.14
CA GLU A 83 -3.03 -33.41 -13.13
C GLU A 83 -1.61 -33.72 -13.59
N MET A 84 -1.20 -33.07 -14.69
CA MET A 84 0.08 -33.30 -15.34
C MET A 84 0.84 -31.98 -15.47
N LEU A 85 2.12 -31.96 -15.10
CA LEU A 85 3.04 -30.86 -15.39
C LEU A 85 3.54 -30.97 -16.84
N CYS A 86 3.77 -29.82 -17.46
CA CYS A 86 4.29 -29.72 -18.82
C CYS A 86 5.48 -28.77 -18.84
N THR A 87 6.45 -29.06 -19.71
CA THR A 87 7.61 -28.19 -19.95
C THR A 87 7.41 -27.26 -21.13
N SER A 88 6.38 -27.49 -21.96
CA SER A 88 6.00 -26.59 -23.04
C SER A 88 4.54 -26.80 -23.47
N LEU A 89 4.04 -25.92 -24.33
CA LEU A 89 2.73 -26.07 -24.99
C LEU A 89 2.73 -27.09 -26.14
N GLU A 90 3.88 -27.66 -26.46
CA GLU A 90 4.02 -28.75 -27.44
C GLU A 90 3.87 -30.12 -26.78
N ASP A 91 3.98 -30.19 -25.45
CA ASP A 91 3.68 -31.38 -24.69
C ASP A 91 2.25 -31.85 -24.99
N LYS A 92 2.10 -33.14 -25.29
CA LYS A 92 0.80 -33.77 -25.59
C LYS A 92 -0.25 -33.45 -24.51
N ASN A 93 0.19 -33.30 -23.26
CA ASN A 93 -0.66 -33.07 -22.11
C ASN A 93 -1.16 -31.63 -22.02
N CYS A 94 -0.42 -30.65 -22.57
CA CYS A 94 -0.79 -29.23 -22.55
C CYS A 94 -1.11 -28.66 -23.94
N ALA A 95 -1.17 -29.48 -24.99
CA ALA A 95 -1.49 -29.01 -26.34
C ALA A 95 -2.94 -28.48 -26.46
N SER A 96 -3.91 -29.16 -25.83
CA SER A 96 -5.34 -28.90 -26.00
C SER A 96 -5.94 -28.01 -24.90
N GLY A 97 -5.56 -28.24 -23.64
CA GLY A 97 -5.98 -27.48 -22.46
C GLY A 97 -4.81 -27.33 -21.47
N TYR A 98 -4.80 -26.23 -20.73
CA TYR A 98 -3.74 -25.94 -19.77
C TYR A 98 -4.12 -24.81 -18.79
N TYR A 99 -3.37 -24.78 -17.70
CA TYR A 99 -3.26 -23.74 -16.68
C TYR A 99 -1.80 -23.32 -16.63
N TYR A 100 -1.54 -22.03 -16.47
CA TYR A 100 -0.18 -21.56 -16.31
C TYR A 100 -0.07 -20.48 -15.24
N GLN A 101 1.06 -20.49 -14.56
CA GLN A 101 1.60 -19.40 -13.77
C GLN A 101 3.05 -19.20 -14.23
N ALA A 102 3.33 -18.08 -14.87
CA ALA A 102 4.65 -17.77 -15.41
C ALA A 102 5.27 -16.62 -14.64
N LEU A 103 6.39 -16.86 -13.95
CA LEU A 103 7.28 -15.80 -13.49
C LEU A 103 8.07 -15.28 -14.68
N LEU A 104 8.07 -13.96 -14.85
CA LEU A 104 8.65 -13.30 -16.00
C LEU A 104 10.14 -13.01 -15.77
N ALA A 105 10.95 -13.30 -16.78
CA ALA A 105 12.34 -12.88 -16.82
C ALA A 105 12.48 -11.39 -17.21
N PRO A 106 13.63 -10.77 -16.95
CA PRO A 106 13.97 -9.47 -17.52
C PRO A 106 13.93 -9.50 -19.06
N CYS A 107 13.58 -8.38 -19.66
CA CYS A 107 13.60 -8.25 -21.11
C CYS A 107 15.02 -8.40 -21.66
N SER A 108 15.14 -9.07 -22.79
CA SER A 108 16.42 -9.36 -23.46
C SER A 108 16.26 -9.26 -24.98
N ALA A 109 17.34 -9.56 -25.73
CA ALA A 109 17.26 -9.62 -27.19
C ALA A 109 16.30 -10.70 -27.71
N THR A 110 16.04 -11.74 -26.91
CA THR A 110 15.15 -12.86 -27.27
C THR A 110 13.80 -12.81 -26.56
N ILE A 111 13.73 -12.22 -25.36
CA ILE A 111 12.50 -12.05 -24.58
C ILE A 111 12.12 -10.57 -24.62
N THR A 112 11.29 -10.18 -25.59
CA THR A 112 10.94 -8.77 -25.84
C THR A 112 9.53 -8.40 -25.37
N ILE A 113 8.72 -9.39 -24.99
CA ILE A 113 7.34 -9.27 -24.52
C ILE A 113 7.10 -10.29 -23.41
N ASP A 114 6.16 -10.02 -22.52
CA ASP A 114 5.97 -10.76 -21.28
C ASP A 114 7.26 -10.82 -20.45
N CYS A 115 7.83 -9.64 -20.18
CA CYS A 115 9.12 -9.48 -19.52
C CYS A 115 9.20 -8.22 -18.66
N ILE A 116 10.11 -8.24 -17.69
CA ILE A 116 10.40 -7.11 -16.80
C ILE A 116 11.34 -6.15 -17.54
N GLU A 117 10.87 -4.94 -17.83
CA GLU A 117 11.68 -3.92 -18.51
C GLU A 117 12.69 -3.27 -17.57
N GLY A 118 12.30 -3.07 -16.31
CA GLY A 118 13.21 -2.58 -15.29
C GLY A 118 12.51 -2.19 -14.02
N ILE A 119 13.33 -1.92 -13.01
CA ILE A 119 12.93 -1.36 -11.73
C ILE A 119 13.75 -0.11 -11.44
N THR A 120 13.15 0.87 -10.77
CA THR A 120 13.80 2.13 -10.44
C THR A 120 13.47 2.50 -9.00
N SER A 121 14.49 2.85 -8.22
CA SER A 121 14.31 3.47 -6.90
C SER A 121 14.20 4.98 -7.03
N ILE A 122 13.31 5.60 -6.25
CA ILE A 122 13.04 7.03 -6.27
C ILE A 122 13.11 7.54 -4.83
N SER A 123 14.09 8.41 -4.55
CA SER A 123 14.25 9.02 -3.22
C SER A 123 13.19 10.08 -2.92
N SER A 124 13.08 10.48 -1.66
CA SER A 124 12.24 11.60 -1.21
C SER A 124 12.54 12.91 -1.96
N THR A 125 13.81 13.13 -2.34
CA THR A 125 14.25 14.27 -3.18
C THR A 125 13.95 14.12 -4.67
N GLN A 126 13.20 13.10 -5.07
CA GLN A 126 12.81 12.79 -6.45
C GLN A 126 13.98 12.44 -7.38
N VAL A 127 15.09 11.98 -6.80
CA VAL A 127 16.20 11.42 -7.58
C VAL A 127 15.87 9.97 -7.87
N ALA A 128 15.79 9.63 -9.16
CA ALA A 128 15.50 8.30 -9.66
C ALA A 128 16.80 7.58 -10.07
N VAL A 129 17.00 6.36 -9.56
CA VAL A 129 18.17 5.52 -9.85
C VAL A 129 17.68 4.14 -10.33
N PRO A 130 17.99 3.75 -11.58
CA PRO A 130 17.59 2.46 -12.12
C PRO A 130 18.33 1.31 -11.40
N GLY A 131 17.62 0.22 -11.14
CA GLY A 131 18.19 -1.02 -10.65
C GLY A 131 18.92 -1.78 -11.75
N THR A 132 19.88 -2.60 -11.36
CA THR A 132 20.64 -3.46 -12.28
C THR A 132 20.27 -4.91 -12.04
N TYR A 133 19.85 -5.63 -13.08
CA TYR A 133 19.60 -7.06 -12.99
C TYR A 133 20.90 -7.81 -12.65
N LYS A 134 20.82 -8.74 -11.70
CA LYS A 134 21.97 -9.53 -11.21
C LYS A 134 21.92 -10.95 -11.75
N GLU A 135 20.90 -11.70 -11.40
CA GLU A 135 20.69 -13.08 -11.86
C GLU A 135 19.25 -13.54 -11.62
N MET A 136 18.87 -14.64 -12.27
CA MET A 136 17.67 -15.39 -11.91
C MET A 136 17.92 -16.11 -10.58
N PHE A 137 16.90 -16.19 -9.72
CA PHE A 137 17.00 -16.79 -8.40
C PHE A 137 15.78 -17.67 -8.12
N PRO A 138 15.88 -19.02 -8.21
CA PRO A 138 17.07 -19.80 -8.58
C PRO A 138 17.54 -19.55 -10.02
N LYS A 139 18.78 -19.96 -10.33
CA LYS A 139 19.30 -19.87 -11.70
C LYS A 139 18.52 -20.77 -12.65
N LYS A 140 18.04 -21.91 -12.14
CA LYS A 140 17.15 -22.82 -12.84
C LYS A 140 16.06 -23.33 -11.89
N GLY A 141 14.81 -22.98 -12.19
CA GLY A 141 13.64 -23.48 -11.50
C GLY A 141 13.30 -24.92 -11.89
N ALA A 142 12.74 -25.67 -10.95
CA ALA A 142 12.34 -27.06 -11.17
C ALA A 142 11.17 -27.22 -12.17
N ASN A 143 10.36 -26.17 -12.34
CA ASN A 143 9.12 -26.18 -13.11
C ASN A 143 9.07 -25.09 -14.18
N GLU A 144 10.24 -24.62 -14.64
CA GLU A 144 10.30 -23.72 -15.81
C GLU A 144 9.66 -24.38 -17.04
N PHE A 145 9.06 -23.55 -17.90
CA PHE A 145 8.42 -24.03 -19.12
C PHE A 145 8.52 -23.00 -20.25
N ASP A 146 8.49 -23.50 -21.48
CA ASP A 146 8.44 -22.68 -22.68
C ASP A 146 6.99 -22.42 -23.11
N GLY A 147 6.61 -21.15 -23.05
CA GLY A 147 5.31 -20.67 -23.50
C GLY A 147 5.23 -20.43 -25.01
N SER A 148 4.26 -19.64 -25.43
CA SER A 148 4.08 -19.22 -26.82
C SER A 148 3.45 -17.84 -26.87
N VAL A 149 4.17 -16.88 -27.46
CA VAL A 149 3.66 -15.52 -27.68
C VAL A 149 2.40 -15.54 -28.56
N GLU A 150 2.37 -16.39 -29.60
CA GLU A 150 1.20 -16.55 -30.48
C GLU A 150 -0.05 -17.02 -29.73
N LYS A 151 0.12 -17.95 -28.77
CA LYS A 151 -0.97 -18.45 -27.93
C LYS A 151 -1.23 -17.57 -26.70
N GLY A 152 -0.50 -16.46 -26.55
CA GLY A 152 -0.63 -15.55 -25.41
C GLY A 152 -0.24 -16.20 -24.07
N VAL A 153 0.77 -17.08 -24.07
CA VAL A 153 1.31 -17.73 -22.86
C VAL A 153 2.78 -17.32 -22.70
N PRO A 154 3.15 -16.66 -21.59
CA PRO A 154 4.54 -16.28 -21.33
C PRO A 154 5.47 -17.47 -21.15
N MET A 155 6.78 -17.22 -21.25
CA MET A 155 7.80 -18.14 -20.77
C MET A 155 7.78 -18.17 -19.23
N GLY A 156 7.66 -19.37 -18.64
CA GLY A 156 7.74 -19.55 -17.19
C GLY A 156 9.20 -19.69 -16.75
N ARG A 157 9.69 -18.75 -15.95
CA ARG A 157 11.06 -18.72 -15.42
C ARG A 157 11.02 -18.68 -13.89
N THR A 158 12.05 -18.14 -13.26
CA THR A 158 12.16 -17.99 -11.79
C THR A 158 12.03 -16.51 -11.41
N PRO A 159 11.98 -16.18 -10.11
CA PRO A 159 12.18 -14.81 -9.64
C PRO A 159 13.52 -14.24 -10.11
N SER A 160 13.63 -12.92 -10.17
CA SER A 160 14.88 -12.24 -10.56
C SER A 160 15.43 -11.43 -9.41
N LEU A 161 16.75 -11.50 -9.21
CA LEU A 161 17.50 -10.72 -8.23
C LEU A 161 18.06 -9.47 -8.91
N TRP A 162 17.87 -8.31 -8.28
CA TRP A 162 18.31 -7.02 -8.79
C TRP A 162 19.06 -6.24 -7.72
N THR A 163 20.00 -5.40 -8.13
CA THR A 163 20.71 -4.48 -7.25
C THR A 163 20.18 -3.06 -7.43
N LEU A 164 19.66 -2.45 -6.36
CA LEU A 164 19.14 -1.07 -6.31
C LEU A 164 20.07 -0.20 -5.48
N SER A 165 21.14 0.30 -6.09
CA SER A 165 22.13 1.15 -5.40
C SER A 165 21.57 2.50 -4.93
N GLY A 166 20.46 2.95 -5.51
CA GLY A 166 19.77 4.18 -5.09
C GLY A 166 18.95 4.04 -3.81
N ALA A 167 18.64 2.81 -3.39
CA ALA A 167 17.88 2.52 -2.17
C ALA A 167 18.51 1.31 -1.44
N PRO A 168 19.71 1.44 -0.86
CA PRO A 168 20.27 0.37 -0.04
C PRO A 168 19.44 0.19 1.24
N HIS A 169 19.27 -1.06 1.67
CA HIS A 169 18.70 -1.43 2.97
C HIS A 169 19.84 -1.82 3.94
N ALA A 170 19.51 -2.09 5.20
CA ALA A 170 20.51 -2.33 6.26
C ALA A 170 21.46 -3.51 5.99
N PHE A 171 21.10 -4.42 5.07
CA PHE A 171 21.82 -5.66 4.78
C PHE A 171 22.37 -5.73 3.35
N GLY A 172 22.33 -4.62 2.61
CA GLY A 172 22.83 -4.54 1.24
C GLY A 172 21.93 -3.71 0.34
N SER A 173 21.84 -4.12 -0.92
CA SER A 173 21.07 -3.40 -1.95
C SER A 173 20.40 -4.37 -2.92
N ASP A 174 20.26 -5.63 -2.52
CA ASP A 174 19.69 -6.67 -3.37
C ASP A 174 18.18 -6.78 -3.11
N TYR A 175 17.42 -6.92 -4.18
CA TYR A 175 15.97 -6.99 -4.15
C TYR A 175 15.52 -8.17 -5.00
N LEU A 176 14.67 -9.01 -4.42
CA LEU A 176 13.99 -10.07 -5.13
C LEU A 176 12.74 -9.48 -5.81
N VAL A 177 12.63 -9.70 -7.11
CA VAL A 177 11.53 -9.22 -7.95
C VAL A 177 10.77 -10.41 -8.48
N LEU A 178 9.50 -10.49 -8.07
CA LEU A 178 8.56 -11.51 -8.50
C LEU A 178 7.50 -10.83 -9.35
N VAL A 179 7.48 -11.09 -10.64
CA VAL A 179 6.40 -10.64 -11.54
C VAL A 179 5.85 -11.88 -12.19
N SER A 180 4.55 -12.13 -12.01
CA SER A 180 3.88 -13.29 -12.55
C SER A 180 2.65 -12.94 -13.36
N VAL A 181 2.41 -13.76 -14.37
CA VAL A 181 1.18 -13.76 -15.16
C VAL A 181 0.62 -15.17 -15.11
N SER A 182 -0.65 -15.30 -14.74
CA SER A 182 -1.34 -16.59 -14.77
C SER A 182 -2.59 -16.57 -15.64
N GLY A 183 -3.02 -17.75 -16.08
CA GLY A 183 -4.18 -17.89 -16.94
C GLY A 183 -4.56 -19.35 -17.15
N SER A 184 -5.69 -19.57 -17.82
CA SER A 184 -6.15 -20.92 -18.12
C SER A 184 -6.88 -20.94 -19.46
N LYS A 185 -6.40 -21.77 -20.39
CA LYS A 185 -7.16 -22.10 -21.60
C LYS A 185 -8.34 -22.99 -21.26
N THR A 186 -8.16 -23.92 -20.31
CA THR A 186 -9.20 -24.88 -19.90
C THR A 186 -10.42 -24.18 -19.31
N LEU A 187 -10.22 -23.22 -18.41
CA LEU A 187 -11.30 -22.41 -17.82
C LEU A 187 -11.65 -21.16 -18.61
N LYS A 188 -10.98 -20.91 -19.75
CA LYS A 188 -11.05 -19.64 -20.49
C LYS A 188 -10.81 -18.42 -19.57
N ALA A 189 -9.96 -18.59 -18.55
CA ALA A 189 -9.64 -17.55 -17.62
C ALA A 189 -8.75 -16.50 -18.31
N LYS A 190 -9.12 -15.23 -18.16
CA LYS A 190 -8.33 -14.10 -18.63
C LYS A 190 -6.98 -14.04 -17.89
N ARG A 191 -6.02 -13.33 -18.48
CA ARG A 191 -4.69 -13.13 -17.92
C ARG A 191 -4.77 -12.34 -16.62
N SER A 192 -4.23 -12.92 -15.56
CA SER A 192 -3.99 -12.26 -14.28
C SER A 192 -2.58 -11.63 -14.29
N PHE A 193 -2.34 -10.70 -13.39
CA PHE A 193 -1.03 -10.08 -13.19
C PHE A 193 -0.75 -9.96 -11.70
N SER A 194 0.47 -10.25 -11.28
CA SER A 194 0.96 -10.01 -9.92
C SER A 194 2.40 -9.52 -9.98
N ALA A 195 2.76 -8.62 -9.08
CA ALA A 195 4.11 -8.12 -8.91
C ALA A 195 4.42 -7.85 -7.44
N SER A 196 5.64 -8.17 -7.02
CA SER A 196 6.19 -7.86 -5.71
C SER A 196 7.67 -7.53 -5.80
N LEU A 197 8.08 -6.56 -4.98
CA LEU A 197 9.47 -6.21 -4.73
C LEU A 197 9.74 -6.54 -3.26
N VAL A 198 10.89 -7.15 -2.97
CA VAL A 198 11.28 -7.46 -1.59
C VAL A 198 12.77 -7.18 -1.42
N PRO A 199 13.19 -6.31 -0.49
CA PRO A 199 14.59 -6.17 -0.12
C PRO A 199 15.09 -7.48 0.49
N VAL A 200 16.24 -7.98 0.05
CA VAL A 200 16.74 -9.30 0.48
C VAL A 200 18.24 -9.34 0.72
N SER A 201 18.66 -10.25 1.59
CA SER A 201 20.03 -10.76 1.62
C SER A 201 20.01 -12.26 1.34
N ILE A 202 21.13 -12.78 0.81
CA ILE A 202 21.25 -14.20 0.50
C ILE A 202 21.90 -14.90 1.70
N PHE A 203 21.12 -15.76 2.34
CA PHE A 203 21.51 -16.56 3.48
C PHE A 203 21.72 -18.01 3.07
N GLN A 204 22.76 -18.64 3.60
CA GLN A 204 23.05 -20.05 3.38
C GLN A 204 22.39 -20.86 4.50
N THR A 205 21.42 -21.72 4.16
CA THR A 205 20.73 -22.54 5.15
C THR A 205 21.45 -23.88 5.38
N ASP A 206 21.00 -24.58 6.42
CA ASP A 206 21.36 -25.95 6.79
C ASP A 206 20.54 -27.02 6.04
N CYS A 207 19.70 -26.63 5.07
CA CYS A 207 18.91 -27.59 4.31
C CYS A 207 19.80 -28.51 3.47
N ILE A 208 19.64 -29.81 3.67
CA ILE A 208 20.35 -30.86 2.94
C ILE A 208 19.28 -31.75 2.28
N PRO A 209 19.22 -31.86 0.94
CA PRO A 209 18.15 -32.60 0.25
C PRO A 209 18.00 -34.04 0.73
N GLU A 210 19.10 -34.70 1.11
CA GLU A 210 19.11 -36.08 1.61
C GLU A 210 18.38 -36.23 2.96
N VAL A 211 18.33 -35.16 3.76
CA VAL A 211 17.76 -35.16 5.12
C VAL A 211 16.40 -34.45 5.14
N ASN A 212 16.30 -33.33 4.44
CA ASN A 212 15.14 -32.43 4.44
C ASN A 212 14.21 -32.63 3.24
N GLY A 213 14.58 -33.50 2.29
CA GLY A 213 13.84 -33.73 1.05
C GLY A 213 14.09 -32.61 0.03
N TYR A 214 13.24 -31.58 0.05
CA TYR A 214 13.32 -30.47 -0.91
C TYR A 214 14.00 -29.26 -0.27
N CYS A 215 15.06 -28.77 -0.93
CA CYS A 215 15.76 -27.53 -0.55
C CYS A 215 15.62 -26.43 -1.60
N ILE A 216 14.63 -26.58 -2.48
CA ILE A 216 14.16 -25.58 -3.44
C ILE A 216 12.65 -25.74 -3.58
N ASP A 217 11.93 -24.63 -3.69
CA ASP A 217 10.48 -24.67 -3.89
C ASP A 217 10.14 -25.27 -5.27
N THR A 218 9.20 -26.21 -5.29
CA THR A 218 8.79 -26.90 -6.53
C THR A 218 7.34 -27.36 -6.49
N PHE A 219 6.71 -27.46 -7.66
CA PHE A 219 5.54 -28.30 -7.85
C PHE A 219 5.99 -29.72 -8.23
N ARG A 220 5.63 -30.69 -7.40
CA ARG A 220 5.84 -32.12 -7.69
C ARG A 220 4.59 -32.74 -8.26
N GLN A 221 4.80 -33.72 -9.13
CA GLN A 221 3.74 -34.57 -9.64
C GLN A 221 3.85 -35.95 -8.99
N GLN A 222 2.75 -36.40 -8.41
CA GLN A 222 2.59 -37.71 -7.79
C GLN A 222 1.50 -38.48 -8.53
N TYR A 223 1.49 -39.81 -8.42
CA TYR A 223 0.47 -40.65 -9.05
C TYR A 223 -0.29 -41.43 -8.00
N ASP A 224 -1.61 -41.50 -8.15
CA ASP A 224 -2.45 -42.36 -7.33
C ASP A 224 -2.32 -43.85 -7.74
N ALA A 225 -3.01 -44.73 -7.02
CA ALA A 225 -3.00 -46.18 -7.29
C ALA A 225 -3.54 -46.56 -8.68
N ASN A 226 -4.30 -45.67 -9.34
CA ASN A 226 -4.84 -45.85 -10.68
C ASN A 226 -3.93 -45.23 -11.77
N GLY A 227 -2.76 -44.69 -11.39
CA GLY A 227 -1.84 -44.01 -12.30
C GLY A 227 -2.27 -42.60 -12.68
N LYS A 228 -3.23 -42.01 -11.97
CA LYS A 228 -3.70 -40.65 -12.21
C LYS A 228 -2.79 -39.65 -11.49
N GLY A 229 -2.31 -38.66 -12.23
CA GLY A 229 -1.46 -37.59 -11.73
C GLY A 229 -2.17 -36.66 -10.76
N ARG A 230 -1.43 -36.19 -9.76
CA ARG A 230 -1.80 -35.15 -8.81
C ARG A 230 -0.60 -34.21 -8.63
N ILE A 231 -0.83 -32.91 -8.80
CA ILE A 231 0.19 -31.90 -8.57
C ILE A 231 0.04 -31.41 -7.12
N SER A 232 1.17 -31.30 -6.43
CA SER A 232 1.23 -30.67 -5.11
C SER A 232 2.45 -29.79 -5.02
N PHE A 233 2.32 -28.67 -4.32
CA PHE A 233 3.49 -27.89 -3.94
C PHE A 233 4.32 -28.65 -2.91
N ALA A 234 5.64 -28.61 -3.09
CA ALA A 234 6.64 -29.13 -2.17
C ALA A 234 7.60 -27.99 -1.86
N GLY A 235 7.32 -27.28 -0.78
CA GLY A 235 8.16 -26.19 -0.29
C GLY A 235 9.29 -26.69 0.60
N VAL A 236 10.30 -25.85 0.78
CA VAL A 236 11.40 -26.11 1.70
C VAL A 236 10.92 -25.95 3.14
N ALA A 237 11.25 -26.92 4.00
CA ALA A 237 10.82 -26.94 5.41
C ALA A 237 11.89 -26.44 6.40
N ALA A 238 13.08 -26.08 5.92
CA ALA A 238 14.24 -25.78 6.76
C ALA A 238 14.12 -24.45 7.53
N ASP A 239 13.23 -23.54 7.10
CA ASP A 239 12.99 -22.24 7.72
C ASP A 239 11.93 -22.30 8.85
N PHE A 240 11.14 -23.39 8.93
CA PHE A 240 10.06 -23.51 9.91
C PHE A 240 10.53 -23.29 11.36
N GLY A 241 9.89 -22.34 12.04
CA GLY A 241 10.20 -21.96 13.41
C GLY A 241 11.53 -21.21 13.60
N LYS A 242 12.29 -20.94 12.52
CA LYS A 242 13.61 -20.30 12.59
C LYS A 242 13.61 -18.89 11.97
N TYR A 243 13.30 -18.81 10.68
CA TYR A 243 13.29 -17.57 9.89
C TYR A 243 12.28 -17.75 8.74
N ARG A 244 12.20 -16.79 7.81
CA ARG A 244 11.34 -16.93 6.63
C ARG A 244 12.07 -16.58 5.35
N CYS A 245 12.05 -17.51 4.41
CA CYS A 245 12.61 -17.31 3.10
C CYS A 245 11.54 -16.78 2.13
N VAL A 246 11.91 -15.74 1.40
CA VAL A 246 11.09 -15.16 0.34
C VAL A 246 11.28 -15.94 -0.97
N GLY A 247 12.49 -16.44 -1.20
CA GLY A 247 12.77 -17.35 -2.30
C GLY A 247 13.86 -18.35 -1.93
N TRP A 248 13.80 -19.52 -2.53
CA TRP A 248 14.79 -20.58 -2.35
C TRP A 248 15.57 -20.81 -3.64
N ALA A 249 16.87 -21.02 -3.51
CA ALA A 249 17.74 -21.31 -4.63
C ALA A 249 18.69 -22.48 -4.38
N GLU A 250 19.43 -22.84 -5.43
CA GLU A 250 20.30 -24.00 -5.43
C GLU A 250 21.34 -23.95 -4.31
N ASN A 251 21.70 -25.13 -3.81
CA ASN A 251 22.56 -25.29 -2.64
C ASN A 251 21.95 -24.68 -1.38
N ALA A 252 20.63 -24.79 -1.18
CA ALA A 252 19.96 -24.40 0.05
C ALA A 252 20.12 -22.91 0.40
N LYS A 253 20.17 -22.07 -0.64
CA LYS A 253 20.21 -20.61 -0.47
C LYS A 253 18.80 -20.07 -0.24
N CYS A 254 18.69 -19.18 0.71
CA CYS A 254 17.47 -18.51 1.10
C CYS A 254 17.62 -17.00 0.86
N ALA A 255 16.67 -16.40 0.17
CA ALA A 255 16.54 -14.95 0.12
C ALA A 255 15.74 -14.49 1.36
N LEU A 256 16.44 -13.99 2.39
CA LEU A 256 15.82 -13.46 3.60
C LEU A 256 15.25 -12.08 3.32
N GLY A 257 13.99 -11.85 3.69
CA GLY A 257 13.34 -10.55 3.56
C GLY A 257 13.89 -9.52 4.53
N HIS A 258 13.93 -8.25 4.14
CA HIS A 258 14.32 -7.12 4.98
C HIS A 258 13.36 -5.96 4.83
N ALA A 259 13.35 -5.08 5.82
CA ALA A 259 12.58 -3.86 5.75
C ALA A 259 13.00 -2.97 4.57
N PHE A 260 12.02 -2.36 3.91
CA PHE A 260 12.28 -1.33 2.92
C PHE A 260 12.94 -0.10 3.58
N PRO A 261 13.96 0.51 2.94
CA PRO A 261 14.52 1.77 3.44
C PRO A 261 13.46 2.87 3.38
N ALA A 262 13.39 3.67 4.43
CA ALA A 262 12.41 4.75 4.56
C ALA A 262 12.64 5.86 3.50
N GLY A 263 11.55 6.54 3.10
CA GLY A 263 11.62 7.70 2.21
C GLY A 263 11.83 7.37 0.74
N PHE A 264 11.68 6.10 0.34
CA PHE A 264 11.78 5.66 -1.06
C PHE A 264 10.44 5.21 -1.64
N SER A 265 10.26 5.46 -2.93
CA SER A 265 9.27 4.81 -3.77
C SER A 265 9.95 4.03 -4.89
N TYR A 266 9.22 3.09 -5.48
CA TYR A 266 9.74 2.16 -6.47
C TYR A 266 8.85 2.18 -7.69
N GLU A 267 9.47 2.26 -8.87
CA GLU A 267 8.83 2.08 -10.16
C GLU A 267 9.19 0.70 -10.71
N LEU A 268 8.17 -0.10 -11.07
CA LEU A 268 8.31 -1.33 -11.83
C LEU A 268 7.73 -1.10 -13.23
N LYS A 269 8.49 -1.47 -14.27
CA LYS A 269 8.04 -1.48 -15.66
C LYS A 269 8.02 -2.89 -16.22
N VAL A 270 6.89 -3.29 -16.79
CA VAL A 270 6.67 -4.63 -17.37
C VAL A 270 6.08 -4.48 -18.76
N ARG A 271 6.56 -5.26 -19.73
CA ARG A 271 5.98 -5.36 -21.06
C ARG A 271 5.14 -6.62 -21.14
N LEU A 272 3.85 -6.49 -21.41
CA LEU A 272 2.91 -7.59 -21.49
C LEU A 272 2.32 -7.71 -22.90
N ALA A 273 2.09 -8.94 -23.34
CA ALA A 273 1.48 -9.24 -24.64
C ALA A 273 0.03 -8.74 -24.75
N SER A 274 -0.63 -8.51 -23.61
CA SER A 274 -1.95 -7.90 -23.53
C SER A 274 -2.16 -7.29 -22.14
N GLU A 275 -3.05 -6.32 -22.03
CA GLU A 275 -3.46 -5.74 -20.75
C GLU A 275 -4.11 -6.81 -19.85
N PRO A 276 -3.72 -6.90 -18.56
CA PRO A 276 -4.43 -7.70 -17.57
C PRO A 276 -5.88 -7.22 -17.43
N VAL A 277 -6.78 -8.10 -16.97
CA VAL A 277 -8.19 -7.74 -16.83
C VAL A 277 -8.64 -7.85 -15.39
N GLY A 278 -9.46 -6.88 -14.96
CA GLY A 278 -10.17 -6.91 -13.70
C GLY A 278 -9.74 -5.81 -12.74
N TRP A 279 -9.99 -6.07 -11.46
CA TRP A 279 -9.68 -5.16 -10.36
C TRP A 279 -8.35 -5.55 -9.72
N LEU A 280 -7.50 -4.56 -9.45
CA LEU A 280 -6.24 -4.77 -8.77
C LEU A 280 -6.40 -4.50 -7.27
N HIS A 281 -5.60 -5.19 -6.47
CA HIS A 281 -5.29 -4.72 -5.14
C HIS A 281 -3.79 -4.72 -4.87
N GLY A 282 -3.37 -4.11 -3.77
CA GLY A 282 -1.97 -4.15 -3.37
C GLY A 282 -1.65 -3.60 -1.99
N ARG A 283 -0.38 -3.75 -1.62
CA ARG A 283 0.23 -3.17 -0.42
C ARG A 283 1.21 -2.12 -0.90
N MET A 284 0.71 -0.91 -1.06
CA MET A 284 1.41 0.23 -1.64
C MET A 284 0.76 1.52 -1.15
N GLN A 285 1.54 2.58 -1.03
CA GLN A 285 1.08 3.93 -0.71
C GLN A 285 1.22 4.82 -1.94
N ASN A 286 0.18 5.63 -2.18
CA ASN A 286 0.09 6.56 -3.30
C ASN A 286 0.42 5.90 -4.66
N PRO A 287 -0.23 4.76 -5.01
CA PRO A 287 0.09 4.07 -6.24
C PRO A 287 -0.27 4.91 -7.46
N ASN A 288 0.67 5.03 -8.40
CA ASN A 288 0.43 5.52 -9.74
C ASN A 288 0.66 4.37 -10.72
N ILE A 289 -0.41 3.90 -11.37
CA ILE A 289 -0.36 2.80 -12.32
C ILE A 289 -0.80 3.27 -13.69
N ASP A 290 0.02 3.00 -14.69
CA ASP A 290 -0.24 3.31 -16.08
C ASP A 290 -0.21 2.04 -16.93
N PHE A 291 -1.19 1.93 -17.85
CA PHE A 291 -1.31 0.87 -18.83
C PHE A 291 -1.27 1.49 -20.23
N ALA A 292 -0.08 1.53 -20.83
CA ALA A 292 0.10 2.09 -22.16
C ALA A 292 0.08 0.97 -23.20
N THR A 293 -0.99 0.89 -24.00
CA THR A 293 -1.15 -0.13 -25.05
C THR A 293 -0.86 0.45 -26.43
N ILE A 294 0.12 -0.13 -27.12
CA ILE A 294 0.54 0.22 -28.50
C ILE A 294 0.63 -1.08 -29.30
N ASP A 295 -0.03 -1.13 -30.46
CA ASP A 295 -0.07 -2.32 -31.35
C ASP A 295 -0.46 -3.63 -30.62
N GLY A 296 -1.39 -3.53 -29.67
CA GLY A 296 -1.87 -4.67 -28.88
C GLY A 296 -0.95 -5.11 -27.75
N LYS A 297 0.24 -4.52 -27.60
CA LYS A 297 1.19 -4.79 -26.50
C LYS A 297 1.04 -3.72 -25.43
N THR A 298 1.05 -4.12 -24.17
CA THR A 298 0.82 -3.22 -23.03
C THR A 298 2.08 -3.06 -22.21
N THR A 299 2.51 -1.81 -22.01
CA THR A 299 3.52 -1.49 -20.98
C THR A 299 2.78 -1.13 -19.70
N VAL A 300 3.05 -1.88 -18.64
CA VAL A 300 2.55 -1.62 -17.29
C VAL A 300 3.63 -0.90 -16.51
N SER A 301 3.33 0.28 -15.99
CA SER A 301 4.21 1.01 -15.08
C SER A 301 3.52 1.17 -13.73
N VAL A 302 4.14 0.68 -12.65
CA VAL A 302 3.62 0.79 -11.28
C VAL A 302 4.63 1.57 -10.45
N THR A 303 4.29 2.79 -10.03
CA THR A 303 5.10 3.60 -9.11
C THR A 303 4.39 3.74 -7.78
N ALA A 304 5.01 3.31 -6.68
CA ALA A 304 4.44 3.49 -5.34
C ALA A 304 5.49 3.39 -4.23
N ALA A 305 5.16 3.93 -3.05
CA ALA A 305 5.92 3.68 -1.83
C ALA A 305 5.45 2.37 -1.16
N PRO A 306 6.33 1.65 -0.44
CA PRO A 306 5.92 0.50 0.37
C PRO A 306 5.05 0.94 1.55
N VAL A 307 4.29 0.01 2.13
CA VAL A 307 3.51 0.22 3.36
C VAL A 307 3.86 -0.81 4.41
N ARG A 308 3.67 -0.47 5.69
CA ARG A 308 3.79 -1.43 6.79
C ARG A 308 2.46 -2.11 7.07
N VAL A 309 2.43 -3.44 7.02
CA VAL A 309 1.23 -4.27 7.16
C VAL A 309 1.34 -5.07 8.45
N PRO A 310 0.32 -5.03 9.34
CA PRO A 310 0.34 -5.81 10.55
C PRO A 310 0.02 -7.28 10.26
N THR A 311 0.67 -8.15 11.00
CA THR A 311 0.34 -9.57 11.11
C THR A 311 -0.09 -9.84 12.54
N VAL A 312 -1.10 -10.68 12.71
CA VAL A 312 -1.62 -11.10 14.03
C VAL A 312 -1.41 -12.59 14.19
N ALA A 313 -0.88 -12.97 15.35
CA ALA A 313 -0.88 -14.33 15.83
C ALA A 313 -1.24 -14.37 17.32
N GLY A 314 -2.24 -15.19 17.63
CA GLY A 314 -2.65 -15.51 18.99
C GLY A 314 -2.42 -16.99 19.23
N LEU A 315 -1.66 -17.34 20.28
CA LEU A 315 -1.34 -18.72 20.61
C LEU A 315 -1.49 -18.95 22.11
N GLY A 316 -2.04 -20.10 22.47
CA GLY A 316 -2.13 -20.54 23.87
C GLY A 316 -2.22 -22.05 23.96
N LEU A 317 -1.75 -22.61 25.08
CA LEU A 317 -2.09 -23.98 25.43
C LEU A 317 -3.58 -24.02 25.78
N TRP A 318 -4.24 -25.13 25.45
CA TRP A 318 -5.67 -25.30 25.63
C TRP A 318 -6.21 -24.83 26.99
N PRO A 319 -5.58 -25.17 28.15
CA PRO A 319 -6.06 -24.73 29.45
C PRO A 319 -5.98 -23.21 29.68
N ASP A 320 -5.09 -22.53 28.97
CA ASP A 320 -4.83 -21.10 29.11
C ASP A 320 -5.68 -20.25 28.14
N LEU A 321 -6.41 -20.90 27.23
CA LEU A 321 -7.28 -20.20 26.29
C LEU A 321 -8.62 -19.82 26.94
N PRO A 322 -9.14 -18.61 26.66
CA PRO A 322 -10.50 -18.21 27.00
C PRO A 322 -11.58 -19.20 26.50
N ALA A 323 -12.70 -19.27 27.22
CA ALA A 323 -13.76 -20.24 26.98
C ALA A 323 -14.43 -20.09 25.61
N ASP A 324 -14.56 -18.86 25.11
CA ASP A 324 -15.09 -18.55 23.77
C ASP A 324 -14.14 -19.04 22.65
N ILE A 325 -12.83 -18.86 22.82
CA ILE A 325 -11.81 -19.40 21.91
C ILE A 325 -11.81 -20.93 21.96
N GLN A 326 -11.83 -21.54 23.15
CA GLN A 326 -11.96 -23.00 23.30
C GLN A 326 -13.20 -23.53 22.59
N LYS A 327 -14.35 -22.86 22.77
CA LYS A 327 -15.59 -23.22 22.10
C LYS A 327 -15.44 -23.17 20.58
N TRP A 328 -14.85 -22.11 20.03
CA TRP A 328 -14.62 -21.99 18.59
C TRP A 328 -13.82 -23.18 18.02
N PHE A 329 -12.71 -23.57 18.67
CA PHE A 329 -11.92 -24.73 18.23
C PHE A 329 -12.67 -26.06 18.40
N THR A 330 -13.52 -26.19 19.40
CA THR A 330 -14.36 -27.39 19.60
C THR A 330 -15.39 -27.53 18.48
N ASP A 331 -16.01 -26.42 18.09
CA ASP A 331 -17.08 -26.42 17.09
C ASP A 331 -16.54 -26.56 15.65
N ASN A 332 -15.32 -26.07 15.37
CA ASN A 332 -14.78 -25.97 14.01
C ASN A 332 -13.66 -26.97 13.69
N CYS A 333 -12.91 -27.46 14.70
CA CYS A 333 -11.82 -28.41 14.48
C CYS A 333 -12.25 -29.84 14.84
N PRO A 334 -11.77 -30.86 14.11
CA PRO A 334 -10.65 -30.83 13.16
C PRO A 334 -11.00 -30.43 11.73
N ALA A 335 -12.28 -30.21 11.40
CA ALA A 335 -12.74 -30.06 10.02
C ALA A 335 -12.08 -28.89 9.24
N TRP A 336 -11.84 -27.77 9.93
CA TRP A 336 -11.40 -26.53 9.28
C TRP A 336 -9.98 -26.10 9.67
N CYS A 337 -9.28 -26.90 10.48
CA CYS A 337 -8.07 -26.47 11.17
C CYS A 337 -6.84 -27.22 10.68
N GLY A 338 -5.72 -26.51 10.58
CA GLY A 338 -4.42 -27.09 10.28
C GLY A 338 -3.74 -27.61 11.55
N GLY A 339 -2.97 -28.69 11.40
CA GLY A 339 -2.13 -29.25 12.47
C GLY A 339 -0.70 -29.48 11.97
N ARG A 340 0.21 -29.71 12.91
CA ARG A 340 1.62 -30.04 12.63
C ARG A 340 2.07 -31.33 13.30
N ILE A 341 1.18 -31.95 14.08
CA ILE A 341 1.37 -33.31 14.58
C ILE A 341 1.02 -34.27 13.44
N ASP A 342 1.91 -35.24 13.21
CA ASP A 342 1.72 -36.26 12.18
C ASP A 342 0.50 -37.13 12.47
N GLY A 343 -0.24 -37.47 11.41
CA GLY A 343 -1.44 -38.30 11.48
C GLY A 343 -2.75 -37.50 11.49
N PRO A 344 -3.90 -38.19 11.63
CA PRO A 344 -5.19 -37.54 11.69
C PRO A 344 -5.30 -36.69 12.96
N MET A 345 -5.82 -35.46 12.82
CA MET A 345 -6.00 -34.55 13.96
C MET A 345 -7.02 -35.14 14.96
N SER A 346 -6.62 -35.23 16.23
CA SER A 346 -7.49 -35.71 17.31
C SER A 346 -8.71 -34.79 17.51
N SER A 347 -9.85 -35.36 17.91
CA SER A 347 -11.00 -34.58 18.39
C SER A 347 -10.79 -34.05 19.81
N ASP A 348 -9.89 -34.66 20.59
CA ASP A 348 -9.48 -34.18 21.91
C ASP A 348 -8.52 -32.98 21.75
N PRO A 349 -8.88 -31.78 22.24
CA PRO A 349 -8.02 -30.61 22.14
C PRO A 349 -6.68 -30.79 22.87
N MET A 350 -6.60 -31.55 23.96
CA MET A 350 -5.33 -31.78 24.66
C MET A 350 -4.36 -32.67 23.87
N LEU A 351 -4.89 -33.47 22.94
CA LEU A 351 -4.13 -34.42 22.12
C LEU A 351 -3.97 -33.95 20.67
N ARG A 352 -4.16 -32.65 20.40
CA ARG A 352 -3.89 -32.05 19.09
C ARG A 352 -3.19 -30.69 19.22
N ASN A 353 -2.67 -30.24 18.10
CA ASN A 353 -2.47 -28.83 17.84
C ASN A 353 -3.44 -28.40 16.74
N ALA A 354 -4.01 -27.20 16.86
CA ALA A 354 -4.95 -26.72 15.86
C ALA A 354 -4.73 -25.23 15.60
N PHE A 355 -4.54 -24.88 14.34
CA PHE A 355 -4.34 -23.52 13.87
C PHE A 355 -5.43 -23.13 12.89
N SER A 356 -6.02 -21.97 13.13
CA SER A 356 -6.84 -21.28 12.14
C SER A 356 -5.98 -20.31 11.34
N SER A 357 -6.16 -20.29 10.03
CA SER A 357 -5.46 -19.40 9.10
C SER A 357 -6.40 -19.02 7.96
N PRO A 358 -7.51 -18.34 8.27
CA PRO A 358 -8.48 -17.94 7.26
C PRO A 358 -7.85 -16.92 6.30
N ARG A 359 -8.39 -16.84 5.09
CA ARG A 359 -7.97 -15.82 4.11
C ARG A 359 -8.30 -14.45 4.67
N VAL A 360 -7.34 -13.53 4.68
CA VAL A 360 -7.45 -12.18 5.29
C VAL A 360 -8.56 -11.30 4.71
N TYR A 361 -9.12 -11.69 3.57
CA TYR A 361 -10.22 -11.01 2.91
C TYR A 361 -11.59 -11.68 3.10
N SER A 362 -11.63 -12.81 3.84
CA SER A 362 -12.85 -13.56 4.12
C SER A 362 -13.55 -13.07 5.38
N GLN A 363 -14.88 -13.22 5.44
CA GLN A 363 -15.65 -12.88 6.64
C GLN A 363 -15.21 -13.69 7.88
N ALA A 364 -14.74 -14.93 7.71
CA ALA A 364 -14.18 -15.73 8.79
C ALA A 364 -13.00 -15.02 9.47
N ALA A 365 -12.08 -14.43 8.69
CA ALA A 365 -10.94 -13.69 9.24
C ALA A 365 -11.37 -12.46 10.08
N PHE A 366 -12.41 -11.73 9.66
CA PHE A 366 -12.95 -10.61 10.45
C PHE A 366 -13.56 -11.08 11.77
N ASN A 367 -14.32 -12.17 11.74
CA ASN A 367 -14.95 -12.73 12.94
C ASN A 367 -13.89 -13.25 13.92
N GLU A 368 -12.87 -13.94 13.40
CA GLU A 368 -11.81 -14.47 14.23
C GLU A 368 -10.87 -13.38 14.76
N LEU A 369 -10.54 -12.33 13.99
CA LEU A 369 -9.80 -11.19 14.55
C LEU A 369 -10.54 -10.63 15.77
N LYS A 370 -11.86 -10.40 15.64
CA LYS A 370 -12.70 -9.92 16.75
C LYS A 370 -12.69 -10.86 17.96
N LEU A 371 -12.81 -12.17 17.74
CA LEU A 371 -12.73 -13.19 18.80
C LEU A 371 -11.38 -13.12 19.55
N TRP A 372 -10.29 -12.91 18.80
CA TRP A 372 -8.94 -12.92 19.35
C TRP A 372 -8.45 -11.56 19.88
N THR A 373 -9.11 -10.44 19.55
CA THR A 373 -8.66 -9.06 19.88
C THR A 373 -8.28 -8.91 21.35
N ASN A 374 -9.13 -9.37 22.27
CA ASN A 374 -8.88 -9.26 23.71
C ASN A 374 -7.68 -10.12 24.14
N PHE A 375 -7.57 -11.34 23.61
CA PHE A 375 -6.47 -12.25 23.91
C PHE A 375 -5.12 -11.70 23.43
N ILE A 376 -5.08 -11.13 22.22
CA ILE A 376 -3.86 -10.54 21.64
C ILE A 376 -3.58 -9.12 22.15
N LYS A 377 -4.46 -8.55 22.98
CA LYS A 377 -4.38 -7.18 23.51
C LYS A 377 -4.38 -6.10 22.43
N ASP A 378 -5.13 -6.34 21.37
CA ASP A 378 -5.35 -5.38 20.29
C ASP A 378 -4.07 -4.78 19.67
N ARG A 379 -3.02 -5.60 19.60
CA ARG A 379 -1.73 -5.24 19.00
C ARG A 379 -1.34 -6.20 17.88
N ALA A 380 -0.57 -5.68 16.94
CA ALA A 380 0.09 -6.51 15.94
C ALA A 380 1.14 -7.43 16.60
N THR A 381 1.37 -8.60 16.02
CA THR A 381 2.51 -9.46 16.40
C THR A 381 3.79 -8.98 15.73
N VAL A 382 3.71 -8.67 14.44
CA VAL A 382 4.80 -8.05 13.66
C VAL A 382 4.24 -7.06 12.65
N LEU A 383 5.09 -6.16 12.17
CA LEU A 383 4.69 -5.06 11.31
C LEU A 383 5.65 -4.92 10.12
N ALA A 384 5.52 -5.86 9.18
CA ALA A 384 6.39 -6.02 8.02
C ALA A 384 6.09 -5.00 6.91
N SER A 385 7.13 -4.50 6.27
CA SER A 385 7.03 -3.61 5.11
C SER A 385 6.80 -4.40 3.82
N GLN A 386 5.89 -3.92 2.98
CA GLN A 386 5.46 -4.61 1.77
C GLN A 386 5.30 -3.65 0.59
N TRP A 387 5.70 -4.14 -0.59
CA TRP A 387 5.38 -3.56 -1.89
C TRP A 387 4.89 -4.66 -2.80
N ARG A 388 3.59 -4.63 -3.14
CA ARG A 388 3.01 -5.59 -4.09
C ARG A 388 1.71 -5.12 -4.69
N VAL A 389 1.37 -5.69 -5.83
CA VAL A 389 0.12 -5.50 -6.55
C VAL A 389 -0.29 -6.78 -7.25
N ARG A 390 -1.58 -7.10 -7.29
CA ARG A 390 -2.10 -8.18 -8.12
C ARG A 390 -3.52 -7.92 -8.58
N THR A 391 -3.92 -8.57 -9.66
CA THR A 391 -5.32 -8.70 -10.05
C THR A 391 -6.05 -9.66 -9.11
N LEU A 392 -7.30 -9.36 -8.79
CA LEU A 392 -8.19 -10.28 -8.10
C LEU A 392 -8.54 -11.48 -8.98
N SER A 393 -8.65 -12.66 -8.37
CA SER A 393 -9.07 -13.88 -9.04
C SER A 393 -10.56 -13.83 -9.41
N ASN A 394 -10.99 -14.67 -10.35
CA ASN A 394 -12.41 -14.80 -10.70
C ASN A 394 -13.29 -15.12 -9.49
N SER A 395 -12.79 -15.90 -8.52
CA SER A 395 -13.52 -16.21 -7.29
C SER A 395 -13.67 -14.98 -6.38
N GLU A 396 -12.62 -14.18 -6.22
CA GLU A 396 -12.65 -12.93 -5.43
C GLU A 396 -13.51 -11.84 -6.13
N MET A 397 -13.72 -11.99 -7.44
CA MET A 397 -14.57 -11.13 -8.26
C MET A 397 -15.98 -11.68 -8.44
N GLY A 398 -16.35 -12.79 -7.78
CA GLY A 398 -17.63 -13.47 -7.97
C GLY A 398 -18.85 -12.61 -7.63
N SER A 399 -18.70 -11.69 -6.68
CA SER A 399 -19.74 -10.72 -6.26
C SER A 399 -19.69 -9.39 -7.03
N ALA A 400 -18.71 -9.21 -7.92
CA ALA A 400 -18.53 -7.95 -8.62
C ALA A 400 -19.68 -7.70 -9.62
N GLY A 401 -20.14 -6.46 -9.68
CA GLY A 401 -21.19 -6.05 -10.62
C GLY A 401 -20.78 -6.17 -12.09
N THR A 402 -21.77 -6.13 -12.98
CA THR A 402 -21.58 -6.19 -14.43
C THR A 402 -20.64 -5.10 -14.96
N CYS A 403 -20.60 -3.93 -14.31
CA CYS A 403 -19.68 -2.84 -14.62
C CYS A 403 -18.21 -3.29 -14.67
N ILE A 404 -17.79 -4.18 -13.78
CA ILE A 404 -16.40 -4.67 -13.73
C ILE A 404 -16.24 -5.92 -14.59
N ASN A 405 -17.17 -6.88 -14.46
CA ASN A 405 -17.03 -8.18 -15.12
C ASN A 405 -17.12 -8.11 -16.66
N SER A 406 -17.85 -7.13 -17.19
CA SER A 406 -17.95 -6.91 -18.65
C SER A 406 -16.88 -5.99 -19.21
N ALA A 407 -16.11 -5.30 -18.36
CA ALA A 407 -15.11 -4.35 -18.79
C ALA A 407 -13.87 -5.03 -19.39
N THR A 408 -13.22 -4.30 -20.29
CA THR A 408 -11.90 -4.64 -20.82
C THR A 408 -10.82 -3.96 -19.99
N GLY A 409 -9.67 -4.63 -19.88
CA GLY A 409 -8.51 -4.10 -19.18
C GLY A 409 -8.73 -3.95 -17.67
N VAL A 410 -7.93 -3.08 -17.08
CA VAL A 410 -7.98 -2.79 -15.65
C VAL A 410 -9.09 -1.78 -15.34
N THR A 411 -9.92 -2.11 -14.35
CA THR A 411 -11.11 -1.32 -13.97
C THR A 411 -10.89 -0.43 -12.75
N GLY A 412 -9.96 -0.82 -11.88
CA GLY A 412 -9.60 -0.07 -10.70
C GLY A 412 -8.53 -0.78 -9.88
N ILE A 413 -8.01 -0.06 -8.89
CA ILE A 413 -7.09 -0.55 -7.90
C ILE A 413 -7.49 -0.07 -6.50
N VAL A 414 -7.38 -0.96 -5.53
CA VAL A 414 -7.43 -0.64 -4.10
C VAL A 414 -6.12 -1.03 -3.43
N THR A 415 -5.52 -0.11 -2.69
CA THR A 415 -4.37 -0.44 -1.85
C THR A 415 -4.63 -0.02 -0.43
N THR A 416 -4.19 -0.84 0.51
CA THR A 416 -4.28 -0.52 1.93
C THR A 416 -3.17 -1.22 2.69
N ASN A 417 -2.82 -0.68 3.85
CA ASN A 417 -1.90 -1.30 4.79
C ASN A 417 -2.61 -2.12 5.88
N SER A 418 -3.95 -2.23 5.83
CA SER A 418 -4.73 -3.03 6.77
C SER A 418 -4.45 -4.54 6.64
N LEU A 419 -4.40 -5.25 7.78
CA LEU A 419 -4.35 -6.71 7.86
C LEU A 419 -5.51 -7.34 7.09
N LEU A 420 -6.74 -7.05 7.50
CA LEU A 420 -7.97 -7.54 6.86
C LEU A 420 -8.58 -6.47 5.96
N TYR A 421 -9.25 -6.91 4.89
CA TYR A 421 -9.85 -6.02 3.89
C TYR A 421 -10.95 -6.72 3.07
N SER A 422 -11.88 -5.98 2.47
CA SER A 422 -12.88 -6.57 1.56
C SER A 422 -12.25 -7.00 0.24
N GLU A 423 -12.72 -8.14 -0.28
CA GLU A 423 -12.55 -8.48 -1.69
C GLU A 423 -13.23 -7.41 -2.57
N GLY A 424 -12.57 -6.98 -3.64
CA GLY A 424 -13.18 -6.15 -4.69
C GLY A 424 -13.27 -4.64 -4.42
N PRO A 425 -14.09 -3.93 -5.22
CA PRO A 425 -14.32 -2.49 -5.08
C PRO A 425 -15.13 -2.16 -3.82
N PRO A 426 -15.04 -0.91 -3.32
CA PRO A 426 -15.98 -0.41 -2.31
C PRO A 426 -17.43 -0.52 -2.75
N THR A 427 -18.32 -0.78 -1.80
CA THR A 427 -19.76 -0.77 -2.04
C THR A 427 -20.32 0.63 -1.86
N PHE A 428 -21.19 1.08 -2.76
CA PHE A 428 -21.85 2.38 -2.60
C PHE A 428 -23.21 2.21 -1.95
N ASN A 429 -23.38 2.77 -0.75
CA ASN A 429 -24.68 2.86 -0.10
C ASN A 429 -25.43 4.08 -0.66
N THR A 430 -26.51 3.82 -1.38
CA THR A 430 -27.31 4.84 -2.08
C THR A 430 -28.13 5.72 -1.15
N GLU A 431 -28.44 5.25 0.07
CA GLU A 431 -29.21 5.97 1.08
C GLU A 431 -28.34 6.99 1.80
N THR A 432 -27.20 6.54 2.32
CA THR A 432 -26.24 7.38 3.05
C THR A 432 -25.25 8.10 2.13
N LYS A 433 -25.27 7.78 0.83
CA LYS A 433 -24.31 8.27 -0.19
C LYS A 433 -22.86 8.00 0.21
N THR A 434 -22.58 6.86 0.84
CA THR A 434 -21.23 6.49 1.30
C THR A 434 -20.61 5.41 0.42
N LEU A 435 -19.31 5.53 0.11
CA LEU A 435 -18.49 4.40 -0.33
C LEU A 435 -17.98 3.67 0.90
N ASN A 436 -18.31 2.38 1.02
CA ASN A 436 -18.00 1.54 2.15
C ASN A 436 -16.98 0.49 1.73
N TYR A 437 -15.81 0.53 2.37
CA TYR A 437 -14.77 -0.46 2.17
C TYR A 437 -14.42 -1.10 3.51
N LYS A 438 -14.57 -2.43 3.60
CA LYS A 438 -14.25 -3.14 4.84
C LYS A 438 -12.75 -3.27 5.01
N VAL A 439 -12.25 -2.89 6.18
CA VAL A 439 -10.85 -3.06 6.60
C VAL A 439 -10.84 -3.32 8.10
N ALA A 440 -9.91 -4.13 8.60
CA ALA A 440 -9.72 -4.30 10.03
C ALA A 440 -8.25 -4.65 10.33
N SER A 441 -7.71 -4.07 11.40
CA SER A 441 -6.39 -4.34 11.94
C SER A 441 -6.42 -4.10 13.44
N PRO A 442 -5.43 -4.61 14.20
CA PRO A 442 -5.23 -4.17 15.57
C PRO A 442 -5.05 -2.65 15.68
N HIS A 443 -5.48 -2.09 16.80
CA HIS A 443 -5.33 -0.67 17.10
C HIS A 443 -3.87 -0.26 17.27
N TYR A 444 -3.06 -1.13 17.86
CA TYR A 444 -1.68 -0.83 18.21
C TYR A 444 -0.67 -1.58 17.34
N GLU A 445 0.48 -0.96 17.13
CA GLU A 445 1.66 -1.62 16.62
C GLU A 445 2.17 -2.69 17.62
N LYS A 446 3.24 -3.41 17.25
CA LYS A 446 3.77 -4.52 18.04
C LYS A 446 4.24 -4.14 19.45
N ASP A 447 4.52 -2.86 19.70
CA ASP A 447 4.89 -2.35 21.02
C ASP A 447 3.69 -2.29 21.99
N GLY A 448 2.45 -2.37 21.47
CA GLY A 448 1.22 -2.25 22.24
C GLY A 448 0.90 -0.83 22.73
N THR A 449 1.62 0.18 22.23
CA THR A 449 1.47 1.58 22.65
C THR A 449 1.34 2.56 21.50
N THR A 450 2.01 2.31 20.38
CA THR A 450 1.93 3.16 19.18
C THR A 450 0.65 2.85 18.42
N GLU A 451 -0.21 3.84 18.19
CA GLU A 451 -1.41 3.66 17.37
C GLU A 451 -1.05 3.35 15.92
N PHE A 452 -1.59 2.25 15.39
CA PHE A 452 -1.41 1.87 14.00
C PHE A 452 -2.24 2.78 13.09
N LYS A 453 -1.57 3.43 12.14
CA LYS A 453 -2.19 4.41 11.23
C LYS A 453 -2.47 3.81 9.85
N GLY A 454 -3.71 3.95 9.42
CA GLY A 454 -4.22 3.45 8.16
C GLY A 454 -3.86 4.28 6.95
N VAL A 455 -3.65 3.56 5.86
CA VAL A 455 -3.49 4.06 4.50
C VAL A 455 -4.49 3.31 3.64
N TYR A 456 -5.24 4.06 2.84
CA TYR A 456 -6.18 3.54 1.88
C TYR A 456 -6.09 4.39 0.61
N ASN A 457 -5.88 3.75 -0.55
CA ASN A 457 -5.95 4.42 -1.85
C ASN A 457 -6.89 3.64 -2.75
N LEU A 458 -7.79 4.37 -3.41
CA LEU A 458 -8.70 3.88 -4.42
C LEU A 458 -8.43 4.63 -5.71
N THR A 459 -8.22 3.92 -6.80
CA THR A 459 -8.17 4.51 -8.14
C THR A 459 -9.08 3.71 -9.04
N VAL A 460 -10.09 4.34 -9.64
CA VAL A 460 -11.13 3.68 -10.44
C VAL A 460 -11.24 4.39 -11.77
N ARG A 461 -11.38 3.64 -12.87
CA ARG A 461 -11.56 4.24 -14.18
C ARG A 461 -12.88 5.02 -14.23
N ASP A 462 -12.91 6.14 -14.95
CA ASP A 462 -14.05 7.07 -14.93
C ASP A 462 -15.39 6.42 -15.31
N ASP A 463 -15.41 5.64 -16.39
CA ASP A 463 -16.55 4.85 -16.87
C ASP A 463 -17.02 3.82 -15.83
N ILE A 464 -16.08 3.17 -15.14
CA ILE A 464 -16.37 2.19 -14.08
C ILE A 464 -16.93 2.89 -12.85
N ALA A 465 -16.37 4.03 -12.46
CA ALA A 465 -16.85 4.82 -11.33
C ALA A 465 -18.26 5.39 -11.59
N GLU A 466 -18.54 5.83 -12.82
CA GLU A 466 -19.88 6.24 -13.26
C GLU A 466 -20.85 5.06 -13.22
N CYS A 467 -20.44 3.88 -13.68
CA CYS A 467 -21.27 2.67 -13.69
C CYS A 467 -21.56 2.12 -12.29
N LEU A 468 -20.54 2.03 -11.42
CA LEU A 468 -20.66 1.46 -10.07
C LEU A 468 -21.36 2.41 -9.10
N TYR A 469 -21.07 3.70 -9.19
CA TYR A 469 -21.40 4.66 -8.14
C TYR A 469 -22.33 5.78 -8.61
N GLY A 470 -22.63 5.85 -9.91
CA GLY A 470 -23.47 6.90 -10.48
C GLY A 470 -22.81 8.28 -10.41
N PHE A 471 -21.48 8.34 -10.38
CA PHE A 471 -20.72 9.60 -10.39
C PHE A 471 -20.86 10.29 -11.75
N SER A 472 -22.00 10.96 -11.98
CA SER A 472 -22.09 11.98 -13.01
C SER A 472 -21.36 13.24 -12.54
N LYS A 473 -20.99 14.14 -13.45
CA LYS A 473 -20.28 15.39 -13.17
C LYS A 473 -20.85 16.30 -12.06
N THR A 474 -22.06 16.05 -11.58
CA THR A 474 -22.71 16.76 -10.47
C THR A 474 -22.47 16.12 -9.09
N LEU A 475 -21.94 14.89 -9.03
CA LEU A 475 -21.57 14.14 -7.83
C LEU A 475 -20.08 13.83 -7.86
N ALA A 476 -19.23 14.75 -7.38
CA ALA A 476 -17.80 14.45 -7.28
C ALA A 476 -17.09 15.38 -6.28
N ALA A 477 -17.38 15.22 -4.99
CA ALA A 477 -16.40 15.39 -3.93
C ALA A 477 -16.89 14.67 -2.67
N PRO A 478 -16.04 13.90 -1.98
CA PRO A 478 -16.29 13.48 -0.62
C PRO A 478 -16.60 14.69 0.27
N SER A 479 -17.61 14.57 1.12
CA SER A 479 -17.97 15.60 2.10
C SER A 479 -17.27 15.36 3.44
N THR A 480 -17.10 14.10 3.83
CA THR A 480 -16.45 13.63 5.08
C THR A 480 -15.97 12.19 4.91
N VAL A 481 -14.88 11.82 5.59
CA VAL A 481 -14.42 10.43 5.73
C VAL A 481 -14.43 10.10 7.19
N TYR A 482 -15.07 8.99 7.53
CA TYR A 482 -15.13 8.51 8.90
C TYR A 482 -15.10 6.98 8.88
N ALA A 483 -14.44 6.41 9.88
CA ALA A 483 -14.53 4.99 10.18
C ALA A 483 -15.75 4.81 11.09
N GLU A 484 -16.58 3.79 10.84
CA GLU A 484 -17.75 3.51 11.67
C GLU A 484 -17.70 2.06 12.13
N GLU A 485 -17.78 1.87 13.45
CA GLU A 485 -18.08 0.57 14.04
C GLU A 485 -19.57 0.28 13.86
N THR A 486 -19.88 -0.69 13.00
CA THR A 486 -21.23 -1.28 13.02
C THR A 486 -21.23 -2.38 14.08
N GLU A 487 -21.88 -2.14 15.20
CA GLU A 487 -22.26 -3.20 16.12
C GLU A 487 -23.28 -4.10 15.40
N TYR A 488 -22.85 -5.30 15.01
CA TYR A 488 -23.73 -6.27 14.39
C TYR A 488 -24.44 -7.03 15.51
N THR A 489 -25.62 -6.57 15.91
CA THR A 489 -26.56 -7.41 16.64
C THR A 489 -27.11 -8.45 15.67
N GLU A 490 -26.83 -9.72 15.92
CA GLU A 490 -27.57 -10.82 15.28
C GLU A 490 -29.06 -10.60 15.53
N PRO A 491 -29.94 -10.79 14.52
CA PRO A 491 -31.36 -10.88 14.80
C PRO A 491 -31.59 -12.16 15.60
N ASP A 492 -32.21 -11.98 16.77
CA ASP A 492 -32.74 -12.98 17.71
C ASP A 492 -31.76 -13.59 18.72
N VAL A 493 -31.45 -12.83 19.78
CA VAL A 493 -31.43 -13.37 21.14
C VAL A 493 -32.19 -12.42 22.06
N GLU A 494 -33.34 -12.89 22.55
CA GLU A 494 -34.17 -12.18 23.52
C GLU A 494 -33.38 -11.81 24.79
N GLN A 495 -33.36 -10.52 25.08
CA GLN A 495 -33.62 -9.90 26.38
C GLN A 495 -33.11 -10.62 27.64
N TYR A 496 -32.10 -10.04 28.30
CA TYR A 496 -32.15 -9.70 29.74
C TYR A 496 -31.08 -8.64 30.03
N VAL A 497 -31.52 -7.38 30.09
CA VAL A 497 -30.77 -6.27 30.68
C VAL A 497 -31.22 -6.18 32.13
N ASP A 498 -30.29 -6.24 33.07
CA ASP A 498 -30.51 -5.70 34.41
C ASP A 498 -29.60 -4.50 34.60
N SER A 499 -30.24 -3.38 34.92
CA SER A 499 -29.73 -2.04 34.97
C SER A 499 -29.03 -1.76 36.30
N VAL A 500 -27.91 -1.04 36.25
CA VAL A 500 -27.57 -0.10 37.33
C VAL A 500 -26.90 1.13 36.72
N GLU A 501 -27.63 2.25 36.70
CA GLU A 501 -27.09 3.59 36.47
C GLU A 501 -26.28 4.06 37.69
N ALA A 502 -25.20 4.79 37.44
CA ALA A 502 -24.69 5.78 38.37
C ALA A 502 -24.25 7.02 37.58
N THR A 503 -25.07 8.07 37.67
CA THR A 503 -24.77 9.46 37.32
C THR A 503 -23.78 10.06 38.32
N TYR A 504 -22.87 10.92 37.89
CA TYR A 504 -22.42 12.09 38.67
C TYR A 504 -21.84 13.20 37.77
N ASP A 505 -22.05 14.41 38.27
CA ASP A 505 -22.12 15.72 37.63
C ASP A 505 -20.78 16.50 37.59
N GLU A 506 -20.85 17.58 36.82
CA GLU A 506 -19.88 18.65 36.53
C GLU A 506 -19.15 19.28 37.73
N ALA A 507 -17.93 19.81 37.50
CA ALA A 507 -17.50 21.11 38.03
C ALA A 507 -16.26 21.66 37.30
N ALA A 508 -16.34 22.94 36.95
CA ALA A 508 -15.40 23.77 36.21
C ALA A 508 -14.12 24.16 36.99
N THR A 509 -13.09 24.66 36.28
CA THR A 509 -12.42 25.95 36.58
C THR A 509 -11.42 26.36 35.49
N GLU A 510 -11.40 27.67 35.22
CA GLU A 510 -10.61 28.40 34.21
C GLU A 510 -9.20 28.83 34.70
N ALA A 511 -8.50 29.50 33.79
CA ALA A 511 -7.39 30.47 33.94
C ALA A 511 -5.97 29.86 33.69
N ASP A 512 -5.02 30.52 33.03
CA ASP A 512 -4.96 31.83 32.37
C ASP A 512 -3.73 31.89 31.43
N PHE A 513 -3.71 32.91 30.58
CA PHE A 513 -2.72 33.32 29.56
C PHE A 513 -1.23 33.47 30.02
N SER A 514 -0.26 33.30 29.09
CA SER A 514 0.56 34.42 28.57
C SER A 514 1.61 34.01 27.49
N GLU A 515 1.49 34.70 26.35
CA GLU A 515 2.38 34.94 25.19
C GLU A 515 3.75 35.55 25.59
N GLU A 516 4.82 35.69 24.80
CA GLU A 516 5.33 35.31 23.46
C GLU A 516 6.83 35.78 23.44
N GLU A 517 7.70 35.40 22.49
CA GLU A 517 8.18 36.22 21.33
C GLU A 517 9.72 35.89 21.08
N PRO A 518 10.42 36.33 19.99
CA PRO A 518 10.75 35.46 18.84
C PRO A 518 12.22 35.59 18.26
N LEU A 519 12.49 34.88 17.14
CA LEU A 519 13.36 35.20 15.96
C LEU A 519 14.63 34.34 15.61
N VAL A 520 14.52 33.65 14.44
CA VAL A 520 15.38 33.67 13.20
C VAL A 520 16.70 32.87 13.07
N GLU A 521 16.63 31.89 12.14
CA GLU A 521 17.57 31.35 11.10
C GLU A 521 19.07 31.02 11.30
N GLU A 522 19.33 29.73 11.04
CA GLU A 522 20.40 29.09 10.23
C GLU A 522 21.71 28.58 10.86
N VAL A 523 21.80 27.23 10.90
CA VAL A 523 22.97 26.36 10.61
C VAL A 523 24.17 26.31 11.61
N THR A 524 24.15 25.24 12.41
CA THR A 524 25.23 24.42 13.05
C THR A 524 26.16 24.97 14.16
N LEU A 525 26.05 24.27 15.32
CA LEU A 525 27.00 23.86 16.40
C LEU A 525 27.76 24.89 17.28
N GLU A 526 27.70 24.60 18.60
CA GLU A 526 28.48 25.06 19.78
C GLU A 526 27.92 26.16 20.72
N ASP A 527 27.53 25.71 21.94
CA ASP A 527 27.70 26.20 23.33
C ASP A 527 27.46 27.67 23.82
N VAL A 528 26.66 27.74 24.90
CA VAL A 528 26.74 28.56 26.15
C VAL A 528 26.14 29.99 26.23
N GLU A 529 25.09 30.08 27.07
CA GLU A 529 24.67 31.06 28.10
C GLU A 529 24.42 32.58 27.84
N ALA A 530 23.24 32.98 28.36
CA ALA A 530 22.93 34.11 29.24
C ALA A 530 22.66 35.56 28.73
N ASP A 531 21.44 35.99 29.11
CA ASP A 531 21.04 37.24 29.78
C ASP A 531 20.42 38.45 29.03
N GLU A 532 19.29 38.82 29.64
CA GLU A 532 18.34 39.94 29.64
C GLU A 532 18.56 41.31 28.94
N SER A 533 17.38 41.95 28.75
CA SER A 533 17.07 43.39 28.90
C SER A 533 17.17 44.32 27.66
N SER A 534 16.02 44.81 27.16
CA SER A 534 15.46 46.14 27.53
C SER A 534 14.24 46.57 26.69
N LEU A 535 13.20 47.06 27.37
CA LEU A 535 11.99 47.76 26.92
C LEU A 535 12.21 48.91 25.90
N THR A 536 11.23 49.20 25.03
CA THR A 536 10.23 50.30 25.22
C THR A 536 9.23 50.39 24.06
N LEU A 537 7.97 50.66 24.43
CA LEU A 537 6.80 50.96 23.59
C LEU A 537 6.81 52.43 23.15
N ASP A 538 6.27 52.72 21.95
CA ASP A 538 5.40 53.88 21.69
C ASP A 538 4.51 53.63 20.45
N GLU A 539 3.20 53.83 20.63
CA GLU A 539 2.05 53.66 19.71
C GLU A 539 2.07 54.56 18.43
N PRO A 540 0.98 54.64 17.62
CA PRO A 540 0.21 53.59 16.94
C PRO A 540 0.08 53.91 15.42
N VAL A 541 -0.13 52.91 14.55
CA VAL A 541 -0.67 53.18 13.19
C VAL A 541 -1.69 52.12 12.79
N ASP A 542 -2.88 52.60 12.44
CA ASP A 542 -4.00 51.90 11.82
C ASP A 542 -3.58 51.08 10.58
N GLU A 543 -3.39 49.76 10.72
CA GLU A 543 -3.74 48.76 9.71
C GLU A 543 -3.67 47.35 10.32
N VAL A 544 -4.80 46.64 10.30
CA VAL A 544 -4.96 45.32 10.91
C VAL A 544 -4.18 44.27 10.10
N VAL A 545 -3.02 43.86 10.61
CA VAL A 545 -2.30 42.64 10.22
C VAL A 545 -2.92 41.48 11.00
N VAL A 546 -3.53 40.51 10.32
CA VAL A 546 -3.99 39.26 10.97
C VAL A 546 -3.05 38.13 10.57
N ALA A 547 -2.25 37.72 11.55
CA ALA A 547 -1.38 36.54 11.64
C ALA A 547 -0.02 36.53 10.91
N ARG A 548 1.07 36.61 11.70
CA ARG A 548 2.27 35.79 11.50
C ARG A 548 2.03 34.51 12.32
N VAL A 549 2.19 33.32 11.73
CA VAL A 549 1.99 32.05 12.47
C VAL A 549 3.33 31.34 12.53
N ALA A 550 3.79 31.05 13.75
CA ALA A 550 4.93 30.17 14.02
C ALA A 550 4.56 28.69 13.74
N ALA A 551 5.57 27.88 13.45
CA ALA A 551 5.42 26.52 12.91
C ALA A 551 4.72 25.52 13.86
N ASP A 552 4.53 25.89 15.12
CA ASP A 552 3.97 25.13 16.23
C ASP A 552 2.42 25.16 16.31
N VAL A 553 1.77 26.25 15.85
CA VAL A 553 0.29 26.31 15.78
C VAL A 553 -0.26 25.46 14.63
N VAL A 554 0.57 25.16 13.62
CA VAL A 554 0.26 24.17 12.57
C VAL A 554 0.19 22.75 13.15
N THR A 555 0.87 22.49 14.28
CA THR A 555 0.97 21.18 14.91
C THR A 555 -0.18 20.90 15.89
N GLU A 556 -0.72 21.91 16.58
CA GLU A 556 -1.93 21.76 17.42
C GLU A 556 -3.23 21.58 16.60
N LEU A 557 -3.34 22.22 15.42
CA LEU A 557 -4.46 22.01 14.49
C LEU A 557 -4.48 20.63 13.81
N GLN A 558 -3.44 19.82 13.99
CA GLN A 558 -3.36 18.43 13.55
C GLN A 558 -3.75 17.41 14.65
N LYS A 559 -3.96 17.85 15.90
CA LYS A 559 -4.25 16.97 17.05
C LYS A 559 -5.70 16.49 17.17
N THR A 560 -6.63 16.97 16.36
CA THR A 560 -7.93 16.32 16.18
C THR A 560 -7.88 15.44 14.94
N ALA A 561 -7.55 14.16 15.12
CA ALA A 561 -7.34 13.17 14.06
C ALA A 561 -8.59 12.96 13.19
N ALA A 562 -8.76 13.79 12.18
CA ALA A 562 -9.59 13.51 11.02
C ALA A 562 -8.67 12.95 9.92
N ALA A 563 -9.08 11.86 9.26
CA ALA A 563 -8.32 11.26 8.17
C ALA A 563 -7.90 12.32 7.13
N ASN A 564 -6.62 12.31 6.72
CA ASN A 564 -6.13 13.13 5.62
C ASN A 564 -6.66 12.57 4.31
N THR A 565 -7.43 13.35 3.56
CA THR A 565 -8.09 12.89 2.33
C THR A 565 -7.69 13.71 1.11
N THR A 566 -7.50 13.04 -0.02
CA THR A 566 -7.22 13.69 -1.31
C THR A 566 -8.08 13.07 -2.40
N ILE A 567 -8.54 13.89 -3.35
CA ILE A 567 -9.26 13.46 -4.54
C ILE A 567 -8.63 14.07 -5.76
N ASP A 568 -8.43 13.23 -6.78
CA ASP A 568 -8.00 13.65 -8.11
C ASP A 568 -8.93 13.03 -9.16
N LEU A 569 -9.25 13.83 -10.18
CA LEU A 569 -10.11 13.47 -11.32
C LEU A 569 -9.33 13.70 -12.63
N SER A 570 -8.02 13.44 -12.62
CA SER A 570 -7.15 13.55 -13.79
C SER A 570 -7.18 12.28 -14.64
N ASP A 571 -6.78 12.41 -15.90
CA ASP A 571 -6.35 11.29 -16.76
C ASP A 571 -7.36 10.16 -16.99
N GLY A 572 -8.67 10.40 -16.78
CA GLY A 572 -9.71 9.36 -16.93
C GLY A 572 -9.84 8.43 -15.73
N TRP A 573 -9.28 8.81 -14.57
CA TRP A 573 -9.36 8.06 -13.33
C TRP A 573 -9.94 8.90 -12.20
N PHE A 574 -10.80 8.30 -11.40
CA PHE A 574 -11.19 8.77 -10.08
C PHE A 574 -10.17 8.24 -9.08
N LYS A 575 -9.38 9.13 -8.46
CA LYS A 575 -8.41 8.77 -7.42
C LYS A 575 -8.86 9.34 -6.09
N PHE A 576 -8.78 8.53 -5.05
CA PHE A 576 -9.05 8.87 -3.68
C PHE A 576 -7.98 8.27 -2.77
N ALA A 577 -7.51 9.04 -1.81
CA ALA A 577 -6.66 8.53 -0.74
C ALA A 577 -7.19 9.00 0.62
N ALA A 578 -7.06 8.13 1.61
CA ALA A 578 -7.28 8.41 3.02
C ALA A 578 -6.07 7.90 3.82
N THR A 579 -5.53 8.75 4.70
CA THR A 579 -4.39 8.40 5.55
C THR A 579 -4.60 8.89 6.98
N ASN A 580 -3.83 8.34 7.93
CA ASN A 580 -3.83 8.75 9.34
C ASN A 580 -5.16 8.51 10.10
N PHE A 581 -5.95 7.51 9.68
CA PHE A 581 -7.04 6.99 10.50
C PHE A 581 -6.53 5.86 11.38
N THR A 582 -7.11 5.66 12.57
CA THR A 582 -6.80 4.51 13.44
C THR A 582 -7.67 3.32 13.06
N PHE A 583 -7.20 2.11 13.39
CA PHE A 583 -7.96 0.89 13.15
C PHE A 583 -8.66 0.47 14.44
N SER A 584 -9.98 0.56 14.42
CA SER A 584 -10.93 -0.01 15.42
C SER A 584 -12.12 -0.66 14.72
N ALA A 585 -12.43 -0.14 13.53
CA ALA A 585 -13.69 -0.32 12.87
C ALA A 585 -13.56 -1.24 11.64
N PRO A 586 -14.53 -2.13 11.38
CA PRO A 586 -14.50 -3.05 10.26
C PRO A 586 -14.80 -2.40 8.91
N THR A 587 -15.20 -1.12 8.88
CA THR A 587 -15.61 -0.42 7.65
C THR A 587 -15.14 1.04 7.62
N VAL A 588 -14.37 1.39 6.59
CA VAL A 588 -14.10 2.79 6.20
C VAL A 588 -15.26 3.28 5.34
N LYS A 589 -15.92 4.36 5.77
CA LYS A 589 -17.00 5.02 5.02
C LYS A 589 -16.55 6.37 4.49
N VAL A 590 -16.73 6.59 3.19
CA VAL A 590 -16.41 7.85 2.50
C VAL A 590 -17.73 8.45 2.02
N ALA A 591 -18.23 9.47 2.71
CA ALA A 591 -19.46 10.15 2.31
C ALA A 591 -19.23 10.99 1.05
N MET A 592 -20.02 10.74 0.01
CA MET A 592 -19.98 11.42 -1.29
C MET A 592 -21.04 12.53 -1.34
N GLY A 593 -20.62 13.78 -1.55
CA GLY A 593 -21.52 14.92 -1.64
C GLY A 593 -22.20 15.05 -3.01
N VAL A 594 -23.51 15.33 -3.00
CA VAL A 594 -24.25 15.84 -4.18
C VAL A 594 -23.99 17.35 -4.25
N ASN A 595 -23.15 17.76 -5.20
CA ASN A 595 -22.42 19.03 -5.23
C ASN A 595 -21.43 19.20 -4.07
N PRO A 596 -20.14 19.50 -4.33
CA PRO A 596 -19.18 19.77 -3.27
C PRO A 596 -19.72 20.90 -2.41
N ALA A 597 -19.92 20.63 -1.12
CA ALA A 597 -20.08 21.71 -0.17
C ALA A 597 -18.79 22.52 -0.24
N LYS A 598 -18.89 23.74 -0.75
CA LYS A 598 -17.75 24.65 -0.78
C LYS A 598 -17.64 25.22 0.62
N THR A 599 -16.52 24.98 1.27
CA THR A 599 -16.19 25.70 2.50
C THR A 599 -15.74 27.10 2.11
N LEU A 600 -16.62 28.07 2.37
CA LEU A 600 -16.32 29.48 2.23
C LEU A 600 -15.88 30.01 3.58
N THR A 601 -14.64 30.47 3.66
CA THR A 601 -14.19 31.24 4.82
C THR A 601 -14.71 32.67 4.68
N CYS A 602 -15.40 33.11 5.71
CA CYS A 602 -16.05 34.40 5.82
C CYS A 602 -15.42 35.12 7.01
N ILE A 603 -15.09 36.41 6.84
CA ILE A 603 -14.47 37.20 7.91
C ILE A 603 -15.26 38.48 8.19
N ALA A 604 -15.28 38.88 9.45
CA ALA A 604 -15.81 40.14 9.94
C ALA A 604 -14.86 40.66 11.02
N GLY A 605 -13.98 41.61 10.70
CA GLY A 605 -12.88 41.98 11.59
C GLY A 605 -11.93 40.80 11.82
N THR A 606 -11.67 40.46 13.09
CA THR A 606 -10.85 39.31 13.50
C THR A 606 -11.64 37.99 13.52
N SER A 607 -12.97 38.04 13.45
CA SER A 607 -13.84 36.86 13.54
C SER A 607 -13.84 36.06 12.24
N VAL A 608 -13.40 34.81 12.29
CA VAL A 608 -13.38 33.88 11.14
C VAL A 608 -14.49 32.84 11.28
N LYS A 609 -15.33 32.70 10.24
CA LYS A 609 -16.37 31.66 10.19
C LYS A 609 -16.26 30.85 8.90
N LYS A 610 -16.19 29.54 9.04
CA LYS A 610 -16.24 28.60 7.90
C LYS A 610 -17.70 28.26 7.63
N VAL A 611 -18.16 28.51 6.41
CA VAL A 611 -19.52 28.17 5.97
C VAL A 611 -19.42 27.08 4.92
N THR A 612 -19.91 25.90 5.26
CA THR A 612 -19.92 24.73 4.38
C THR A 612 -21.32 24.55 3.82
N ALA A 613 -21.50 24.83 2.52
CA ALA A 613 -22.78 24.65 1.83
C ALA A 613 -22.58 24.43 0.32
N VAL A 614 -23.61 23.96 -0.38
CA VAL A 614 -23.60 23.75 -1.84
C VAL A 614 -23.38 25.06 -2.63
N SER A 615 -23.87 26.18 -2.11
CA SER A 615 -23.64 27.53 -2.64
C SER A 615 -23.45 28.49 -1.46
N PRO A 616 -22.27 28.48 -0.81
CA PRO A 616 -22.06 29.18 0.43
C PRO A 616 -22.10 30.69 0.20
N LYS A 617 -22.85 31.39 1.04
CA LYS A 617 -22.83 32.85 1.14
C LYS A 617 -22.34 33.22 2.53
N CYS A 618 -21.59 34.32 2.62
CA CYS A 618 -21.22 34.81 3.94
C CYS A 618 -22.47 35.31 4.69
N PRO A 619 -22.59 35.02 6.00
CA PRO A 619 -23.65 35.57 6.84
C PRO A 619 -23.62 37.10 6.79
N THR A 620 -24.76 37.72 7.11
CA THR A 620 -24.85 39.18 7.22
C THR A 620 -23.77 39.69 8.18
N GLY A 621 -22.96 40.66 7.74
CA GLY A 621 -21.82 41.20 8.48
C GLY A 621 -20.46 40.58 8.15
N TYR A 622 -20.42 39.47 7.40
CA TYR A 622 -19.17 38.80 7.01
C TYR A 622 -18.90 38.91 5.49
N ALA A 623 -17.64 39.00 5.11
CA ALA A 623 -17.19 39.07 3.72
C ALA A 623 -16.33 37.86 3.34
N LYS A 624 -16.34 37.50 2.05
CA LYS A 624 -15.57 36.36 1.51
C LYS A 624 -14.08 36.64 1.60
N THR A 625 -13.31 35.69 2.14
CA THR A 625 -11.85 35.76 2.11
C THR A 625 -11.31 35.67 0.69
N VAL A 626 -10.39 36.58 0.36
CA VAL A 626 -9.58 36.58 -0.84
C VAL A 626 -8.14 36.40 -0.41
N THR A 627 -7.44 35.48 -1.06
CA THR A 627 -6.00 35.24 -0.84
C THR A 627 -5.20 36.07 -1.84
N LYS A 628 -4.26 36.87 -1.35
CA LYS A 628 -3.32 37.64 -2.14
C LYS A 628 -1.89 37.22 -1.80
N TYR A 629 -1.12 36.90 -2.82
CA TYR A 629 0.31 36.65 -2.67
C TYR A 629 1.06 37.98 -2.81
N CYS A 630 1.99 38.23 -1.91
CA CYS A 630 2.78 39.44 -1.80
C CYS A 630 4.25 39.02 -1.71
N VAL A 631 5.13 39.57 -2.55
CA VAL A 631 6.50 39.04 -2.69
C VAL A 631 7.51 40.18 -2.60
N LYS A 632 8.60 39.94 -1.88
CA LYS A 632 9.75 40.84 -1.77
C LYS A 632 11.04 39.99 -1.77
N GLY A 633 11.76 40.00 -2.89
CA GLY A 633 12.92 39.12 -3.05
C GLY A 633 12.52 37.64 -3.04
N LYS A 634 13.12 36.85 -2.15
CA LYS A 634 12.77 35.42 -1.97
C LYS A 634 11.61 35.19 -0.99
N THR A 635 11.16 36.24 -0.30
CA THR A 635 10.11 36.15 0.73
C THR A 635 8.73 36.28 0.09
N VAL A 636 7.84 35.34 0.43
CA VAL A 636 6.45 35.31 -0.04
C VAL A 636 5.51 35.41 1.16
N ASP A 637 4.74 36.48 1.19
CA ASP A 637 3.65 36.71 2.14
C ASP A 637 2.31 36.30 1.50
N VAL A 638 1.45 35.68 2.30
CA VAL A 638 0.09 35.29 1.88
C VAL A 638 -0.92 36.03 2.73
N VAL A 639 -1.52 37.07 2.16
CA VAL A 639 -2.52 37.90 2.85
C VAL A 639 -3.91 37.33 2.57
N VAL A 640 -4.62 36.91 3.62
CA VAL A 640 -5.99 36.40 3.53
C VAL A 640 -6.92 37.39 4.21
N ALA A 641 -7.67 38.17 3.43
CA ALA A 641 -8.61 39.17 3.95
C ALA A 641 -9.81 39.34 3.02
N ALA A 642 -10.82 40.10 3.43
CA ALA A 642 -11.96 40.45 2.58
C ALA A 642 -11.53 41.37 1.42
N ALA A 643 -10.53 42.22 1.68
CA ALA A 643 -9.87 43.09 0.71
C ALA A 643 -8.35 43.08 0.97
N PRO A 644 -7.64 42.00 0.60
CA PRO A 644 -6.24 41.84 0.94
C PRO A 644 -5.37 42.83 0.17
N ARG A 645 -4.51 43.56 0.89
CA ARG A 645 -3.51 44.46 0.33
C ARG A 645 -2.12 43.96 0.71
N CYS A 646 -1.18 44.08 -0.21
CA CYS A 646 0.22 43.88 0.13
C CYS A 646 0.72 45.11 0.87
N LEU A 647 1.52 44.90 1.92
CA LEU A 647 2.25 45.97 2.58
C LEU A 647 3.09 46.73 1.55
N ALA A 648 3.32 48.03 1.79
CA ALA A 648 4.00 48.91 0.82
C ALA A 648 5.38 48.40 0.33
N LYS A 649 6.04 47.54 1.13
CA LYS A 649 7.35 46.95 0.82
C LYS A 649 7.27 45.65 -0.02
N PHE A 650 6.07 45.12 -0.27
CA PHE A 650 5.84 43.87 -1.00
C PHE A 650 5.05 44.11 -2.29
N SER A 651 5.43 43.43 -3.36
CA SER A 651 4.74 43.49 -4.65
C SER A 651 3.66 42.43 -4.75
N ALA A 652 2.51 42.78 -5.32
CA ALA A 652 1.47 41.80 -5.62
C ALA A 652 1.99 40.73 -6.60
N ALA A 653 1.85 39.46 -6.22
CA ALA A 653 2.25 38.31 -7.02
C ALA A 653 1.06 37.45 -7.44
N THR A 654 1.33 36.62 -8.45
CA THR A 654 0.40 35.65 -9.00
C THR A 654 1.00 34.26 -8.84
N ALA A 655 0.15 33.29 -8.49
CA ALA A 655 0.51 31.88 -8.46
C ALA A 655 0.10 31.23 -9.78
N ILE A 656 1.00 30.47 -10.40
CA ILE A 656 0.69 29.56 -11.52
C ILE A 656 1.08 28.13 -11.16
N GLU A 657 0.47 27.18 -11.83
CA GLU A 657 0.86 25.76 -11.76
C GLU A 657 1.60 25.35 -13.02
N CYS A 658 2.67 24.59 -12.83
CA CYS A 658 3.57 24.14 -13.87
C CYS A 658 3.75 22.62 -13.73
N GLY A 659 3.50 21.87 -14.79
CA GLY A 659 3.52 20.41 -14.78
C GLY A 659 4.62 19.83 -15.66
N ARG A 660 5.04 18.60 -15.37
CA ARG A 660 5.90 17.74 -16.21
C ARG A 660 5.63 16.28 -15.84
N GLY A 661 4.89 15.55 -16.67
CA GLY A 661 4.42 14.20 -16.31
C GLY A 661 3.59 14.24 -15.02
N ALA A 662 3.90 13.38 -14.05
CA ALA A 662 3.24 13.34 -12.74
C ALA A 662 3.71 14.45 -11.76
N SER A 663 4.71 15.24 -12.10
CA SER A 663 5.23 16.30 -11.23
C SER A 663 4.53 17.64 -11.48
N ALA A 664 4.00 18.26 -10.43
CA ALA A 664 3.48 19.63 -10.44
C ALA A 664 4.31 20.54 -9.55
N LYS A 665 4.50 21.80 -9.97
CA LYS A 665 5.16 22.87 -9.21
C LYS A 665 4.28 24.11 -9.22
N ARG A 666 4.10 24.72 -8.06
CA ARG A 666 3.42 26.01 -7.93
C ARG A 666 4.46 27.12 -7.90
N VAL A 667 4.38 28.06 -8.84
CA VAL A 667 5.31 29.19 -8.94
C VAL A 667 4.57 30.46 -8.53
N ILE A 668 5.08 31.14 -7.51
CA ILE A 668 4.52 32.41 -7.00
C ILE A 668 5.54 33.50 -7.28
N ASP A 669 5.19 34.46 -8.12
CA ASP A 669 6.06 35.58 -8.47
C ASP A 669 5.21 36.75 -9.00
N VAL A 670 5.79 37.94 -9.10
CA VAL A 670 5.17 39.10 -9.73
C VAL A 670 4.85 38.81 -11.19
N LYS A 671 5.73 38.06 -11.88
CA LYS A 671 5.54 37.59 -13.26
C LYS A 671 5.97 36.12 -13.37
N PRO A 672 5.17 35.18 -12.87
CA PRO A 672 5.59 33.80 -12.72
C PRO A 672 5.77 33.14 -14.08
N LYS A 673 6.85 32.37 -14.22
CA LYS A 673 7.15 31.55 -15.40
C LYS A 673 7.46 30.13 -14.95
N CYS A 674 7.07 29.15 -15.77
CA CYS A 674 7.39 27.77 -15.47
C CYS A 674 8.91 27.52 -15.57
N PRO A 675 9.48 26.73 -14.63
CA PRO A 675 10.89 26.33 -14.69
C PRO A 675 11.21 25.56 -15.97
N LYS A 676 12.49 25.55 -16.37
CA LYS A 676 12.94 24.81 -17.56
C LYS A 676 12.53 23.34 -17.46
N GLY A 677 11.84 22.84 -18.49
CA GLY A 677 11.30 21.47 -18.54
C GLY A 677 9.88 21.30 -17.99
N TYR A 678 9.29 22.30 -17.34
CA TYR A 678 7.89 22.31 -16.92
C TYR A 678 7.05 23.18 -17.85
N GLY A 679 5.85 22.72 -18.20
CA GLY A 679 4.89 23.49 -18.98
C GLY A 679 3.78 24.06 -18.11
N LEU A 680 3.14 25.15 -18.55
CA LEU A 680 2.01 25.74 -17.82
C LEU A 680 0.83 24.77 -17.81
N VAL A 681 0.31 24.48 -16.61
CA VAL A 681 -0.93 23.72 -16.46
C VAL A 681 -2.09 24.66 -16.78
N THR A 682 -2.88 24.27 -17.78
CA THR A 682 -4.05 25.05 -18.21
C THR A 682 -5.24 24.12 -18.34
N SER A 683 -6.44 24.68 -18.20
CA SER A 683 -7.69 23.92 -18.32
C SER A 683 -8.41 24.25 -19.62
N VAL A 684 -8.95 23.23 -20.28
CA VAL A 684 -9.89 23.38 -21.41
C VAL A 684 -11.15 22.60 -21.14
N VAL A 685 -12.29 23.15 -21.58
CA VAL A 685 -13.56 22.46 -21.51
C VAL A 685 -13.75 21.67 -22.81
N CYS A 686 -14.08 20.39 -22.71
CA CYS A 686 -14.31 19.47 -23.83
C CYS A 686 -15.76 19.00 -23.81
N ILE A 687 -16.49 18.98 -24.93
CA ILE A 687 -17.92 18.69 -24.99
C ILE A 687 -18.20 17.62 -26.05
N LYS A 688 -19.03 16.63 -25.70
CA LYS A 688 -19.62 15.62 -26.59
C LYS A 688 -21.06 15.37 -26.17
N ASN A 689 -22.04 15.68 -27.01
CA ASN A 689 -23.47 15.61 -26.68
C ASN A 689 -23.78 16.41 -25.39
N THR A 690 -24.39 15.78 -24.38
CA THR A 690 -24.67 16.36 -23.05
C THR A 690 -23.48 16.25 -22.09
N SER A 691 -22.43 15.52 -22.46
CA SER A 691 -21.24 15.31 -21.65
C SER A 691 -20.27 16.47 -21.81
N VAL A 692 -20.02 17.19 -20.72
CA VAL A 692 -18.96 18.22 -20.63
C VAL A 692 -17.77 17.56 -19.91
N ARG A 693 -16.53 17.91 -20.19
CA ARG A 693 -15.28 17.50 -19.49
C ARG A 693 -14.40 18.74 -19.26
N LEU A 694 -13.69 18.83 -18.14
CA LEU A 694 -12.68 19.88 -17.91
C LEU A 694 -11.34 19.16 -17.86
N VAL A 695 -10.48 19.40 -18.83
CA VAL A 695 -9.16 18.76 -18.93
C VAL A 695 -8.12 19.77 -18.45
N THR A 696 -7.45 19.46 -17.35
CA THR A 696 -6.42 20.32 -16.74
C THR A 696 -5.09 19.60 -16.80
N MET A 697 -4.19 20.05 -17.67
CA MET A 697 -2.86 19.45 -17.83
C MET A 697 -1.92 20.42 -18.53
N VAL A 698 -0.67 20.01 -18.75
CA VAL A 698 0.25 20.70 -19.64
C VAL A 698 -0.21 20.50 -21.08
N ARG A 699 -0.60 21.59 -21.76
CA ARG A 699 -1.14 21.56 -23.15
C ARG A 699 -2.38 20.65 -23.27
N PRO A 700 -3.51 20.99 -22.64
CA PRO A 700 -4.66 20.12 -22.56
C PRO A 700 -5.30 19.86 -23.93
N GLN A 701 -5.58 18.58 -24.21
CA GLN A 701 -6.24 18.09 -25.42
C GLN A 701 -7.54 17.37 -25.06
N CYS A 702 -8.55 17.45 -25.94
CA CYS A 702 -9.78 16.68 -25.77
C CYS A 702 -9.57 15.24 -26.28
N ALA A 703 -10.06 14.25 -25.53
CA ALA A 703 -10.06 12.85 -25.97
C ALA A 703 -10.89 12.66 -27.25
N SER A 704 -10.63 11.56 -27.97
CA SER A 704 -11.31 11.25 -29.24
C SER A 704 -12.84 11.32 -29.10
N GLY A 705 -13.47 12.09 -29.99
CA GLY A 705 -14.92 12.34 -29.99
C GLY A 705 -15.40 13.50 -29.09
N PHE A 706 -14.54 14.16 -28.33
CA PHE A 706 -14.87 15.40 -27.61
C PHE A 706 -14.31 16.63 -28.33
N ALA A 707 -15.12 17.68 -28.47
CA ALA A 707 -14.71 18.94 -29.09
C ALA A 707 -14.39 20.00 -28.04
N LYS A 708 -13.33 20.79 -28.26
CA LYS A 708 -12.92 21.87 -27.35
C LYS A 708 -13.94 23.00 -27.38
N ALA A 709 -14.47 23.37 -26.23
CA ALA A 709 -15.41 24.46 -26.05
C ALA A 709 -14.68 25.82 -26.01
N VAL A 710 -15.39 26.84 -26.50
CA VAL A 710 -14.93 28.23 -26.53
C VAL A 710 -15.70 29.02 -25.47
N THR A 711 -15.00 29.86 -24.72
CA THR A 711 -15.62 30.75 -23.72
C THR A 711 -15.80 32.15 -24.30
N LEU A 712 -17.05 32.60 -24.41
CA LEU A 712 -17.43 33.96 -24.77
C LEU A 712 -17.74 34.78 -23.52
N THR A 713 -17.16 35.96 -23.38
CA THR A 713 -17.56 36.90 -22.33
C THR A 713 -18.67 37.80 -22.86
N CYS A 714 -19.77 37.89 -22.12
CA CYS A 714 -20.98 38.62 -22.47
C CYS A 714 -21.24 39.72 -21.42
N ALA A 715 -21.58 40.92 -21.86
CA ALA A 715 -21.79 42.08 -20.99
C ALA A 715 -23.19 42.70 -21.18
N LYS A 716 -23.78 43.15 -20.08
CA LYS A 716 -25.01 43.97 -20.03
C LYS A 716 -24.80 45.08 -19.01
N GLY A 717 -24.42 46.27 -19.49
CA GLY A 717 -23.96 47.36 -18.61
C GLY A 717 -22.70 46.94 -17.83
N LYS A 718 -22.72 47.14 -16.49
CA LYS A 718 -21.62 46.71 -15.60
C LYS A 718 -21.60 45.20 -15.29
N ARG A 719 -22.65 44.45 -15.65
CA ARG A 719 -22.72 43.00 -15.41
C ARG A 719 -22.00 42.24 -16.53
N THR A 720 -21.09 41.34 -16.15
CA THR A 720 -20.41 40.43 -17.07
C THR A 720 -20.73 38.99 -16.73
N THR A 721 -20.94 38.15 -17.74
CA THR A 721 -21.08 36.69 -17.61
C THR A 721 -20.20 36.00 -18.65
N LYS A 722 -19.77 34.76 -18.38
CA LYS A 722 -18.99 33.95 -19.32
C LYS A 722 -19.84 32.75 -19.76
N VAL A 723 -19.94 32.53 -21.07
CA VAL A 723 -20.65 31.41 -21.67
C VAL A 723 -19.63 30.49 -22.33
N THR A 724 -19.56 29.23 -21.91
CA THR A 724 -18.65 28.24 -22.48
C THR A 724 -19.45 27.17 -23.20
N ALA A 725 -19.26 27.04 -24.51
CA ALA A 725 -19.95 26.04 -25.34
C ALA A 725 -19.15 25.76 -26.62
N LEU A 726 -19.57 24.78 -27.43
CA LEU A 726 -18.98 24.56 -28.76
C LEU A 726 -19.23 25.75 -29.70
N LYS A 727 -20.41 26.37 -29.58
CA LYS A 727 -20.79 27.61 -30.27
C LYS A 727 -21.43 28.56 -29.24
N PRO A 728 -20.63 29.29 -28.45
CA PRO A 728 -21.15 30.13 -27.38
C PRO A 728 -21.90 31.34 -27.94
N ALA A 729 -23.11 31.60 -27.44
CA ALA A 729 -23.92 32.77 -27.76
C ALA A 729 -24.27 33.53 -26.49
N CYS A 730 -24.33 34.85 -26.55
CA CYS A 730 -24.69 35.65 -25.38
C CYS A 730 -26.17 35.49 -25.01
N PRO A 731 -26.51 35.38 -23.71
CA PRO A 731 -27.90 35.31 -23.27
C PRO A 731 -28.68 36.56 -23.67
N LYS A 732 -30.01 36.44 -23.81
CA LYS A 732 -30.88 37.55 -24.23
C LYS A 732 -30.63 38.81 -23.39
N GLY A 733 -30.26 39.90 -24.06
CA GLY A 733 -29.94 41.19 -23.44
C GLY A 733 -28.47 41.40 -23.02
N TYR A 734 -27.59 40.41 -23.20
CA TYR A 734 -26.13 40.59 -23.11
C TYR A 734 -25.51 40.66 -24.50
N LYS A 735 -24.49 41.49 -24.69
CA LYS A 735 -23.71 41.58 -25.93
C LYS A 735 -22.30 40.99 -25.72
N PRO A 736 -21.68 40.41 -26.76
CA PRO A 736 -20.28 40.00 -26.70
C PRO A 736 -19.41 41.16 -26.25
N LYS A 737 -18.57 40.93 -25.25
CA LYS A 737 -17.54 41.88 -24.83
C LYS A 737 -16.37 41.68 -25.81
N LYS A 738 -16.12 42.67 -26.67
CA LYS A 738 -14.98 42.67 -27.60
C LYS A 738 -13.67 42.68 -26.83
#